data_AF-A0A2E7BR86-F1
#
_entry.id   AF-A0A2E7BR86-F1
#
_cell.length_a   1.000
_cell.length_b   1.000
_cell.length_c   1.000
_cell.angle_alpha   90.00
_cell.angle_beta   90.00
_cell.angle_gamma   90.00
#
_symmetry.space_group_name_H-M   'P 1'
#
loop_
_entity.id
_entity.type
_entity.pdbx_description
1 polymer ?
#
loop_
_entity_poly.entity_id
_entity_poly.type
_entity_poly.pdbx_seq_one_letter_code
_entity_poly.pdbx_strand_id
1 'polypeptide(L)'
;MILGRDPVSMESNMRLSHWLCCLVVLSLSCGEQVVVRDVPSECGNGEVEGSEACDDGNDNPGDACTDGCKIARCGDGIKRGGEDPQAEGYEACDDGNTIEHDLCRNDCSAARCGDGIRRQDLAEGELGFEACDDGNDADDDACVAGCVPARCGDGLVQLGVEDCDDGNEEDSDGCTNGCQLPGCGDGLVQEGEACDDGNELNDDACLATCAEARCGDGFLRTGLSAEEPGYEACDDGNEVDEDACKSDCSVNVCGDGVIGPGEGCDDGNEDADDACHECRPTSCGDGVVQSGEACDDGNRIDEDACLSNCALARCGDRVIRTDLAPEDDGYEDCDDGDGVDQNGCTNACALAQCGDGIRWGGVEACDDGNREDLDGCTNDCELPACGDELVQEGEACDDGNGEDRDACRNNCSAARCGDGVVRQDLGAEDEGYEACDDGNQVDHDACTNACTPAGCGDGIVGPAEQCDDGNEQNDDGCSNRCELPRCLDGIVQEGEECDDGNMSDHDACTNACQEAACGDAVIYVGVEQCDDGNRIDNDNCTNACEVARCGDAVVGQGEECDDGNDQDDDDCRNNCRLPRCGDGVVQGDETCDDGNRVNSDDCTNVCLIATCGDGFTQLGVEDCDDANDVQTDACLDDCTAASCGDGHVRAGAEVCDDGNDINTDACTDTCVAARCGDGFVREGVKACDDQNVVDQDACTNSCALAACGDGIRRLDLNEGDEGYEGCDDGNDVNTDACLNTCTSARCGDGIVQAGVEECDDQNDVDGDACDNQCQFGLGRSENSPASSCRAILDADAQVTSGVYWLQPNDDPAFEAYCDMTTNGGGWTLVAIITNADGENWNKGSARWVDATDFGNPLDPTTNADAKSKAWNRLQVDEVMIVKQGTGVELQSNDECFSTQTMRSVFRRNSQNDSDCALSCGTQVRTSPWNQDRTDSTLRFRCMDNDSSGSAHGFTWGPNSDNSMFTTLNNGEHSHYNFGFGAGESGDGDGEDFDGTTNDGGDASDQVQRLFYAR
;
A
#
# COMPACT_ATOMS: atom_id res chain seq x y z
N MET A 1 -17.44 38.45 -0.23
CA MET A 1 -17.76 39.84 -0.63
C MET A 1 -19.27 39.95 -0.80
N ILE A 2 -19.90 41.08 -0.42
CA ILE A 2 -21.28 41.51 -0.77
C ILE A 2 -22.38 40.55 -0.24
N LEU A 3 -23.07 40.80 0.88
CA LEU A 3 -24.01 41.89 1.23
C LEU A 3 -25.29 42.01 0.38
N GLY A 4 -26.36 41.38 0.89
CA GLY A 4 -27.76 41.81 0.75
C GLY A 4 -28.44 41.51 -0.59
N ARG A 5 -29.77 41.62 -0.70
CA ARG A 5 -30.77 42.10 0.29
C ARG A 5 -32.17 41.84 -0.30
N ASP A 6 -33.15 41.37 0.46
CA ASP A 6 -34.57 41.56 0.14
C ASP A 6 -35.45 41.46 1.39
N PRO A 7 -36.37 42.43 1.58
CA PRO A 7 -37.66 42.15 2.22
C PRO A 7 -38.83 42.93 1.59
N VAL A 8 -40.05 42.38 1.66
CA VAL A 8 -41.42 42.98 1.52
C VAL A 8 -42.34 41.81 1.12
N SER A 9 -43.13 41.19 2.01
CA SER A 9 -44.35 41.64 2.72
C SER A 9 -45.62 41.70 1.86
N MET A 10 -46.76 41.36 2.48
CA MET A 10 -48.15 41.70 2.06
C MET A 10 -48.70 40.96 0.81
N GLU A 11 -49.98 40.57 0.72
CA GLU A 11 -51.08 40.41 1.68
C GLU A 11 -52.28 39.73 0.97
N SER A 12 -53.32 39.34 1.72
CA SER A 12 -54.74 39.33 1.28
C SER A 12 -55.29 38.32 0.25
N ASN A 13 -56.10 37.38 0.79
CA ASN A 13 -57.51 37.13 0.42
C ASN A 13 -57.94 36.93 -1.06
N MET A 14 -58.58 35.79 -1.39
CA MET A 14 -60.02 35.73 -1.75
C MET A 14 -60.61 34.34 -2.11
N ARG A 15 -61.74 34.00 -1.44
CA ARG A 15 -63.00 33.38 -1.95
C ARG A 15 -62.99 31.94 -2.54
N LEU A 16 -63.83 30.98 -2.11
CA LEU A 16 -65.31 30.91 -1.91
C LEU A 16 -66.11 30.47 -3.17
N SER A 17 -66.64 29.24 -3.14
CA SER A 17 -67.60 28.62 -4.10
C SER A 17 -67.88 27.17 -3.68
N HIS A 18 -69.05 26.51 -3.75
CA HIS A 18 -70.48 26.82 -4.00
C HIS A 18 -71.31 25.58 -3.56
N TRP A 19 -72.60 25.72 -3.21
CA TRP A 19 -73.70 24.99 -3.91
C TRP A 19 -75.11 25.48 -3.52
N LEU A 20 -76.03 25.29 -4.48
CA LEU A 20 -77.43 25.75 -4.58
C LEU A 20 -78.41 24.83 -3.78
N CYS A 21 -79.72 25.07 -3.57
CA CYS A 21 -80.71 25.92 -4.27
C CYS A 21 -82.04 26.12 -3.50
N CYS A 22 -82.70 27.30 -3.63
CA CYS A 22 -84.16 27.55 -3.84
C CYS A 22 -85.26 27.00 -2.86
N LEU A 23 -86.47 27.58 -2.67
CA LEU A 23 -87.23 28.70 -3.29
C LEU A 23 -88.46 29.13 -2.41
N VAL A 24 -89.24 30.15 -2.86
CA VAL A 24 -90.60 30.61 -2.40
C VAL A 24 -90.60 31.50 -1.12
N VAL A 25 -90.80 32.83 -1.10
CA VAL A 25 -91.77 33.81 -1.70
C VAL A 25 -92.92 34.24 -0.76
N LEU A 26 -92.79 35.46 -0.21
CA LEU A 26 -93.79 36.52 0.10
C LEU A 26 -95.23 36.15 0.56
N SER A 27 -95.65 36.72 1.71
CA SER A 27 -96.64 37.83 1.83
C SER A 27 -97.66 37.76 2.99
N LEU A 28 -97.79 38.93 3.66
CA LEU A 28 -99.01 39.62 4.14
C LEU A 28 -100.26 38.87 4.67
N SER A 29 -100.75 39.44 5.79
CA SER A 29 -102.15 39.74 6.14
C SER A 29 -102.86 38.91 7.22
N CYS A 30 -103.65 39.64 8.03
CA CYS A 30 -104.31 39.17 9.24
C CYS A 30 -105.73 38.65 8.99
N GLY A 31 -106.19 37.76 9.88
CA GLY A 31 -107.58 37.31 10.03
C GLY A 31 -107.60 35.96 10.77
N GLU A 32 -108.41 35.71 11.80
CA GLU A 32 -109.35 36.57 12.51
C GLU A 32 -109.36 36.22 14.02
N GLN A 33 -109.83 37.14 14.85
CA GLN A 33 -109.65 37.15 16.29
C GLN A 33 -110.61 36.18 17.03
N VAL A 34 -110.06 35.22 17.77
CA VAL A 34 -110.79 34.49 18.83
C VAL A 34 -110.21 34.93 20.18
N VAL A 35 -110.99 35.67 20.96
CA VAL A 35 -110.57 36.08 22.31
C VAL A 35 -110.84 34.96 23.29
N VAL A 36 -109.81 34.15 23.55
CA VAL A 36 -109.61 33.55 24.88
C VAL A 36 -108.98 34.64 25.76
N ARG A 37 -109.40 34.75 27.03
CA ARG A 37 -108.63 35.54 28.01
C ARG A 37 -107.65 34.59 28.65
N ASP A 38 -106.40 34.64 28.19
CA ASP A 38 -105.31 33.95 28.86
C ASP A 38 -105.13 34.55 30.26
N VAL A 39 -104.88 33.68 31.24
CA VAL A 39 -104.44 34.06 32.58
C VAL A 39 -102.92 34.28 32.47
N PRO A 40 -102.37 35.42 32.94
CA PRO A 40 -100.92 35.56 33.03
C PRO A 40 -100.41 34.57 34.07
N SER A 41 -99.34 33.85 33.75
CA SER A 41 -98.71 32.93 34.71
C SER A 41 -98.03 33.74 35.84
N GLU A 42 -98.10 33.22 37.06
CA GLU A 42 -97.55 33.85 38.27
C GLU A 42 -96.51 32.90 38.89
N CYS A 43 -95.23 33.15 38.62
CA CYS A 43 -94.11 32.38 39.18
C CYS A 43 -94.17 32.28 40.72
N GLY A 44 -93.76 31.14 41.26
CA GLY A 44 -93.70 30.86 42.70
C GLY A 44 -95.02 30.37 43.29
N ASN A 45 -96.00 29.95 42.47
CA ASN A 45 -97.33 29.55 42.93
C ASN A 45 -97.49 28.03 43.17
N GLY A 46 -96.57 27.22 42.66
CA GLY A 46 -96.52 25.76 42.79
C GLY A 46 -97.14 24.98 41.62
N GLU A 47 -97.65 25.66 40.59
CA GLU A 47 -98.16 25.07 39.34
C GLU A 47 -97.47 25.74 38.13
N VAL A 48 -96.73 24.97 37.34
CA VAL A 48 -96.06 25.47 36.11
C VAL A 48 -97.10 25.85 35.07
N GLU A 49 -97.29 27.15 34.83
CA GLU A 49 -98.30 27.67 33.91
C GLU A 49 -97.69 28.41 32.71
N GLY A 50 -98.32 28.29 31.55
CA GLY A 50 -98.01 29.13 30.38
C GLY A 50 -96.58 28.98 29.82
N SER A 51 -95.71 29.93 30.19
CA SER A 51 -94.35 30.11 29.64
C SER A 51 -93.22 29.87 30.64
N GLU A 52 -93.53 29.31 31.80
CA GLU A 52 -92.56 29.01 32.87
C GLU A 52 -91.79 27.71 32.58
N ALA A 53 -90.48 27.69 32.85
CA ALA A 53 -89.64 26.51 32.63
C ALA A 53 -89.55 25.62 33.88
N CYS A 54 -89.77 26.21 35.05
CA CYS A 54 -89.93 25.57 36.35
C CYS A 54 -90.81 26.49 37.22
N ASP A 55 -91.42 25.94 38.27
CA ASP A 55 -92.03 26.65 39.40
C ASP A 55 -91.90 25.68 40.59
N ASP A 56 -91.27 26.11 41.69
CA ASP A 56 -91.06 25.31 42.90
C ASP A 56 -91.88 25.79 44.11
N GLY A 57 -92.89 26.63 43.86
CA GLY A 57 -93.82 27.14 44.86
C GLY A 57 -93.28 28.23 45.76
N ASN A 58 -92.18 28.89 45.37
CA ASN A 58 -91.63 30.04 46.07
C ASN A 58 -90.81 31.00 45.17
N ASP A 59 -90.44 32.16 45.70
CA ASP A 59 -89.71 33.22 44.96
C ASP A 59 -88.19 33.25 45.27
N ASN A 60 -87.60 32.18 45.84
CA ASN A 60 -86.18 32.17 46.24
C ASN A 60 -85.28 31.78 45.08
N PRO A 61 -84.41 32.67 44.55
CA PRO A 61 -83.64 32.37 43.35
C PRO A 61 -82.54 31.32 43.55
N GLY A 62 -82.13 31.03 44.80
CA GLY A 62 -81.06 30.07 45.12
C GLY A 62 -81.51 28.60 45.18
N ASP A 63 -82.71 28.30 44.68
CA ASP A 63 -83.35 26.99 44.70
C ASP A 63 -83.15 26.27 43.36
N ALA A 64 -84.01 25.29 43.03
CA ALA A 64 -84.00 24.64 41.71
C ALA A 64 -84.53 25.57 40.59
N CYS A 65 -85.30 26.60 40.96
CA CYS A 65 -85.85 27.60 40.06
C CYS A 65 -85.45 29.03 40.49
N THR A 66 -85.18 29.89 39.50
CA THR A 66 -84.96 31.33 39.70
C THR A 66 -86.28 32.08 39.88
N ASP A 67 -86.24 33.28 40.46
CA ASP A 67 -87.39 34.21 40.60
C ASP A 67 -88.01 34.65 39.25
N GLY A 68 -87.34 34.37 38.14
CA GLY A 68 -87.84 34.51 36.76
C GLY A 68 -88.38 33.23 36.12
N CYS A 69 -88.64 32.18 36.92
CA CYS A 69 -89.13 30.86 36.48
C CYS A 69 -88.25 30.17 35.41
N LYS A 70 -86.93 30.22 35.62
CA LYS A 70 -85.90 29.51 34.82
C LYS A 70 -85.04 28.63 35.72
N ILE A 71 -84.52 27.53 35.16
CA ILE A 71 -83.58 26.62 35.83
C ILE A 71 -82.24 27.35 36.06
N ALA A 72 -81.78 27.40 37.31
CA ALA A 72 -80.48 27.96 37.70
C ALA A 72 -79.31 27.04 37.28
N ARG A 73 -78.15 27.63 36.97
CA ARG A 73 -76.95 26.93 36.48
C ARG A 73 -75.67 27.69 36.86
N CYS A 74 -74.63 26.93 37.22
CA CYS A 74 -73.24 27.37 37.27
C CYS A 74 -72.88 28.39 36.17
N GLY A 75 -72.44 29.57 36.59
CA GLY A 75 -72.10 30.71 35.77
C GLY A 75 -73.25 31.68 35.49
N ASP A 76 -74.39 31.58 36.19
CA ASP A 76 -75.51 32.53 36.07
C ASP A 76 -75.53 33.64 37.15
N GLY A 77 -74.61 33.56 38.13
CA GLY A 77 -74.45 34.52 39.22
C GLY A 77 -75.29 34.19 40.45
N ILE A 78 -75.94 33.03 40.49
CA ILE A 78 -76.89 32.64 41.55
C ILE A 78 -76.49 31.30 42.16
N LYS A 79 -75.52 31.35 43.09
CA LYS A 79 -75.04 30.18 43.84
C LYS A 79 -76.16 29.41 44.56
N ARG A 80 -76.41 28.17 44.15
CA ARG A 80 -77.35 27.23 44.82
C ARG A 80 -76.75 26.67 46.12
N GLY A 81 -77.25 27.16 47.25
CA GLY A 81 -76.63 26.98 48.58
C GLY A 81 -77.51 26.34 49.66
N GLY A 82 -78.58 25.62 49.30
CA GLY A 82 -79.60 25.07 50.22
C GLY A 82 -79.16 23.90 51.13
N GLU A 83 -78.21 24.14 52.03
CA GLU A 83 -77.84 23.33 53.22
C GLU A 83 -77.48 21.82 53.06
N ASP A 84 -77.12 21.33 51.87
CA ASP A 84 -76.40 20.05 51.71
C ASP A 84 -75.32 20.10 50.60
N PRO A 85 -74.01 20.03 50.94
CA PRO A 85 -72.92 19.97 49.95
C PRO A 85 -72.91 18.72 49.05
N GLN A 86 -73.77 17.74 49.31
CA GLN A 86 -73.88 16.47 48.57
C GLN A 86 -75.19 16.37 47.77
N ALA A 87 -75.99 17.44 47.72
CA ALA A 87 -77.18 17.51 46.88
C ALA A 87 -76.83 17.58 45.38
N GLU A 88 -77.63 16.92 44.53
CA GLU A 88 -77.52 17.04 43.07
C GLU A 88 -77.77 18.51 42.66
N GLY A 89 -76.72 19.18 42.16
CA GLY A 89 -76.77 20.59 41.80
C GLY A 89 -76.34 21.58 42.89
N TYR A 90 -75.67 21.13 43.95
CA TYR A 90 -74.94 22.03 44.86
C TYR A 90 -73.76 22.72 44.13
N GLU A 91 -73.56 24.02 44.40
CA GLU A 91 -72.49 24.82 43.81
C GLU A 91 -71.59 25.34 44.94
N ALA A 92 -70.29 25.00 44.90
CA ALA A 92 -69.34 25.41 45.94
C ALA A 92 -68.96 26.90 45.80
N CYS A 93 -69.03 27.44 44.59
CA CYS A 93 -69.01 28.86 44.26
C CYS A 93 -69.77 29.10 42.94
N ASP A 94 -70.09 30.36 42.64
CA ASP A 94 -70.58 30.81 41.32
C ASP A 94 -70.15 32.29 41.22
N ASP A 95 -69.45 32.67 40.15
CA ASP A 95 -68.96 34.03 39.90
C ASP A 95 -69.65 34.72 38.70
N GLY A 96 -70.71 34.11 38.16
CA GLY A 96 -71.50 34.65 37.07
C GLY A 96 -70.88 34.51 35.69
N ASN A 97 -69.90 33.63 35.51
CA ASN A 97 -69.33 33.32 34.21
C ASN A 97 -68.86 31.85 34.07
N THR A 98 -68.15 31.52 32.97
CA THR A 98 -67.73 30.14 32.64
C THR A 98 -66.27 30.10 32.16
N ILE A 99 -65.42 30.92 32.78
CA ILE A 99 -63.97 30.87 32.66
C ILE A 99 -63.48 29.84 33.69
N GLU A 100 -62.38 29.12 33.40
CA GLU A 100 -61.84 28.09 34.32
C GLU A 100 -60.63 28.58 35.13
N HIS A 101 -60.15 29.79 34.83
CA HIS A 101 -58.94 30.41 35.38
C HIS A 101 -59.22 31.58 36.33
N ASP A 102 -60.45 31.72 36.82
CA ASP A 102 -60.84 32.70 37.82
C ASP A 102 -61.33 32.02 39.12
N LEU A 103 -62.38 32.54 39.76
CA LEU A 103 -62.71 32.17 41.14
C LEU A 103 -63.45 30.83 41.24
N CYS A 104 -64.07 30.39 40.15
CA CYS A 104 -64.77 29.13 40.01
C CYS A 104 -64.33 28.36 38.76
N ARG A 105 -64.25 27.03 38.88
CA ARG A 105 -64.17 26.13 37.74
C ARG A 105 -65.57 25.93 37.14
N ASN A 106 -65.65 25.50 35.87
CA ASN A 106 -66.90 25.25 35.15
C ASN A 106 -67.81 24.15 35.76
N ASP A 107 -67.31 23.37 36.72
CA ASP A 107 -68.07 22.41 37.52
C ASP A 107 -68.60 23.00 38.85
N CYS A 108 -68.44 24.32 39.05
CA CYS A 108 -68.74 25.05 40.27
C CYS A 108 -67.98 24.57 41.52
N SER A 109 -66.79 23.98 41.33
CA SER A 109 -65.76 23.88 42.35
C SER A 109 -64.91 25.16 42.42
N ALA A 110 -64.28 25.43 43.56
CA ALA A 110 -63.41 26.59 43.72
C ALA A 110 -61.97 26.21 43.31
N ALA A 111 -61.35 27.05 42.47
CA ALA A 111 -59.94 26.89 42.07
C ALA A 111 -59.00 26.98 43.28
N ARG A 112 -57.96 26.13 43.29
CA ARG A 112 -56.96 26.05 44.35
C ARG A 112 -55.64 25.53 43.80
N CYS A 113 -54.54 26.15 44.22
CA CYS A 113 -53.21 25.58 44.21
C CYS A 113 -53.18 24.04 44.37
N GLY A 114 -52.52 23.37 43.44
CA GLY A 114 -52.39 21.92 43.34
C GLY A 114 -53.53 21.24 42.56
N ASP A 115 -54.35 22.00 41.81
CA ASP A 115 -55.49 21.47 41.06
C ASP A 115 -55.26 21.39 39.53
N GLY A 116 -54.09 21.83 39.06
CA GLY A 116 -53.63 21.79 37.67
C GLY A 116 -54.06 23.01 36.86
N ILE A 117 -54.67 24.02 37.47
CA ILE A 117 -55.15 25.22 36.76
C ILE A 117 -54.77 26.50 37.52
N ARG A 118 -53.66 27.12 37.08
CA ARG A 118 -53.26 28.45 37.56
C ARG A 118 -54.36 29.49 37.33
N ARG A 119 -54.69 30.24 38.38
CA ARG A 119 -55.55 31.43 38.29
C ARG A 119 -54.90 32.60 37.55
N GLN A 120 -55.65 33.22 36.66
CA GLN A 120 -55.26 34.37 35.84
C GLN A 120 -56.03 35.65 36.20
N ASP A 121 -57.01 35.58 37.10
CA ASP A 121 -57.81 36.73 37.54
C ASP A 121 -57.11 37.60 38.59
N LEU A 122 -56.11 37.05 39.28
CA LEU A 122 -55.30 37.72 40.28
C LEU A 122 -53.95 38.18 39.71
N ALA A 123 -53.48 39.32 40.21
CA ALA A 123 -52.14 39.83 39.90
C ALA A 123 -51.12 39.40 40.98
N GLU A 124 -49.84 39.38 40.61
CA GLU A 124 -48.73 39.05 41.50
C GLU A 124 -48.76 39.88 42.79
N GLY A 125 -48.88 39.19 43.93
CA GLY A 125 -48.99 39.80 45.26
C GLY A 125 -50.41 39.95 45.83
N GLU A 126 -51.46 39.57 45.09
CA GLU A 126 -52.81 39.43 45.67
C GLU A 126 -52.98 38.07 46.41
N LEU A 127 -53.82 38.05 47.45
CA LEU A 127 -54.03 36.85 48.27
C LEU A 127 -54.75 35.75 47.47
N GLY A 128 -54.03 34.67 47.17
CA GLY A 128 -54.50 33.55 46.35
C GLY A 128 -54.00 33.57 44.91
N PHE A 129 -53.04 34.44 44.57
CA PHE A 129 -52.29 34.36 43.31
C PHE A 129 -51.38 33.13 43.30
N GLU A 130 -51.34 32.43 42.16
CA GLU A 130 -50.58 31.19 41.95
C GLU A 130 -49.50 31.44 40.89
N ALA A 131 -48.24 31.52 41.34
CA ALA A 131 -47.09 31.74 40.44
C ALA A 131 -46.68 30.45 39.71
N CYS A 132 -47.06 29.29 40.25
CA CYS A 132 -47.06 27.99 39.60
C CYS A 132 -48.29 27.17 40.02
N ASP A 133 -48.56 26.07 39.31
CA ASP A 133 -49.48 24.98 39.68
C ASP A 133 -49.17 23.82 38.73
N ASP A 134 -48.92 22.63 39.26
CA ASP A 134 -48.61 21.40 38.49
C ASP A 134 -49.60 20.24 38.76
N GLY A 135 -50.67 20.51 39.50
CA GLY A 135 -51.69 19.51 39.86
C GLY A 135 -51.37 18.64 41.06
N ASN A 136 -50.42 19.03 41.92
CA ASN A 136 -50.16 18.32 43.17
C ASN A 136 -49.74 19.23 44.36
N ASP A 137 -49.52 18.64 45.55
CA ASP A 137 -49.19 19.33 46.82
C ASP A 137 -47.76 18.96 47.30
N ALA A 138 -46.85 18.58 46.40
CA ALA A 138 -45.47 18.24 46.77
C ALA A 138 -44.63 19.50 47.04
N ASP A 139 -43.50 19.29 47.74
CA ASP A 139 -42.51 20.34 48.03
C ASP A 139 -41.12 19.99 47.43
N ASP A 140 -41.01 18.84 46.72
CA ASP A 140 -39.77 18.31 46.12
C ASP A 140 -39.77 18.33 44.58
N ASP A 141 -40.67 19.12 43.98
CA ASP A 141 -40.74 19.40 42.54
C ASP A 141 -40.72 20.92 42.25
N ALA A 142 -41.01 21.31 41.01
CA ALA A 142 -40.89 22.70 40.56
C ALA A 142 -41.92 23.67 41.17
N CYS A 143 -42.91 23.20 41.94
CA CYS A 143 -43.96 24.05 42.50
C CYS A 143 -44.39 23.65 43.93
N VAL A 144 -43.65 24.15 44.93
CA VAL A 144 -43.94 23.87 46.35
C VAL A 144 -45.37 24.23 46.76
N ALA A 145 -45.87 23.64 47.86
CA ALA A 145 -47.26 23.63 48.34
C ALA A 145 -47.87 24.99 48.79
N GLY A 146 -47.33 26.10 48.28
CA GLY A 146 -47.92 27.44 48.29
C GLY A 146 -48.07 28.06 46.88
N CYS A 147 -47.87 27.30 45.81
CA CYS A 147 -47.88 27.75 44.42
C CYS A 147 -46.86 28.86 44.13
N VAL A 148 -45.65 28.65 44.65
CA VAL A 148 -44.46 29.47 44.46
C VAL A 148 -43.42 28.62 43.73
N PRO A 149 -42.72 29.14 42.71
CA PRO A 149 -41.60 28.42 42.11
C PRO A 149 -40.56 28.13 43.18
N ALA A 150 -40.10 26.88 43.22
CA ALA A 150 -39.05 26.43 44.11
C ALA A 150 -37.71 27.17 43.81
N ARG A 151 -36.78 27.16 44.78
CA ARG A 151 -35.61 28.04 44.77
C ARG A 151 -34.38 27.36 45.37
N CYS A 152 -33.32 27.34 44.60
CA CYS A 152 -31.97 27.08 45.08
C CYS A 152 -31.62 27.87 46.35
N GLY A 153 -31.09 27.18 47.35
CA GLY A 153 -30.65 27.72 48.64
C GLY A 153 -31.74 27.73 49.72
N ASP A 154 -32.87 27.04 49.51
CA ASP A 154 -33.96 26.96 50.50
C ASP A 154 -33.89 25.73 51.43
N GLY A 155 -32.99 24.79 51.13
CA GLY A 155 -32.66 23.62 51.92
C GLY A 155 -33.40 22.34 51.51
N LEU A 156 -34.01 22.31 50.32
CA LEU A 156 -34.78 21.18 49.80
C LEU A 156 -34.41 20.88 48.34
N VAL A 157 -33.61 19.83 48.11
CA VAL A 157 -33.25 19.38 46.75
C VAL A 157 -34.48 18.96 45.94
N GLN A 158 -34.80 19.74 44.91
CA GLN A 158 -35.92 19.56 43.99
C GLN A 158 -35.59 18.53 42.89
N LEU A 159 -36.29 17.39 42.89
CA LEU A 159 -36.01 16.25 42.02
C LEU A 159 -36.17 16.59 40.52
N GLY A 160 -35.04 16.64 39.80
CA GLY A 160 -35.00 16.94 38.37
C GLY A 160 -35.12 18.43 38.02
N VAL A 161 -35.02 19.31 39.03
CA VAL A 161 -34.87 20.76 38.84
C VAL A 161 -33.46 21.21 39.23
N GLU A 162 -32.88 20.61 40.28
CA GLU A 162 -31.55 20.95 40.77
C GLU A 162 -30.81 19.72 41.34
N ASP A 163 -29.47 19.73 41.30
CA ASP A 163 -28.65 18.56 41.68
C ASP A 163 -28.21 18.58 43.15
N CYS A 164 -28.22 19.76 43.79
CA CYS A 164 -27.94 19.96 45.20
C CYS A 164 -28.68 21.18 45.76
N ASP A 165 -28.78 21.29 47.08
CA ASP A 165 -29.16 22.49 47.83
C ASP A 165 -28.61 22.30 49.26
N ASP A 166 -27.79 23.24 49.73
CA ASP A 166 -27.21 23.21 51.08
C ASP A 166 -27.83 24.22 52.07
N GLY A 167 -28.88 24.92 51.62
CA GLY A 167 -29.72 25.83 52.40
C GLY A 167 -29.14 27.22 52.60
N ASN A 168 -28.24 27.69 51.74
CA ASN A 168 -27.64 29.02 51.85
C ASN A 168 -27.37 29.73 50.51
N GLU A 169 -26.71 30.91 50.55
CA GLU A 169 -26.46 31.77 49.37
C GLU A 169 -24.93 32.00 49.13
N GLU A 170 -24.05 31.08 49.54
CA GLU A 170 -22.60 31.17 49.32
C GLU A 170 -22.20 30.17 48.21
N ASP A 171 -21.31 30.56 47.29
CA ASP A 171 -20.94 29.74 46.10
C ASP A 171 -19.76 28.77 46.34
N SER A 172 -19.31 28.61 47.59
CA SER A 172 -18.00 28.00 47.91
C SER A 172 -18.04 26.83 48.90
N ASP A 173 -19.25 26.39 49.28
CA ASP A 173 -19.48 25.25 50.16
C ASP A 173 -20.16 24.07 49.47
N GLY A 174 -21.31 23.60 49.94
CA GLY A 174 -21.85 22.29 49.53
C GLY A 174 -22.54 22.29 48.17
N CYS A 175 -22.93 23.46 47.69
CA CYS A 175 -23.66 23.68 46.45
C CYS A 175 -23.44 25.13 45.98
N THR A 176 -23.48 25.40 44.68
CA THR A 176 -23.42 26.78 44.16
C THR A 176 -24.78 27.48 44.22
N ASN A 177 -24.83 28.81 44.09
CA ASN A 177 -26.09 29.59 44.01
C ASN A 177 -26.91 29.33 42.74
N GLY A 178 -26.37 28.56 41.78
CA GLY A 178 -27.09 28.01 40.64
C GLY A 178 -27.65 26.60 40.87
N CYS A 179 -27.44 26.05 42.07
CA CYS A 179 -27.69 24.68 42.49
C CYS A 179 -27.08 23.61 41.57
N GLN A 180 -25.85 23.90 41.16
CA GLN A 180 -24.92 22.97 40.55
C GLN A 180 -23.96 22.48 41.63
N LEU A 181 -23.61 21.19 41.58
CA LEU A 181 -22.63 20.59 42.48
C LEU A 181 -21.26 21.26 42.32
N PRO A 182 -20.50 21.44 43.42
CA PRO A 182 -19.11 21.90 43.35
C PRO A 182 -18.28 20.94 42.49
N GLY A 183 -17.44 21.47 41.61
CA GLY A 183 -16.77 20.71 40.57
C GLY A 183 -15.69 21.49 39.84
N CYS A 184 -14.58 20.81 39.60
CA CYS A 184 -13.36 21.42 39.10
C CYS A 184 -13.52 22.05 37.71
N GLY A 185 -13.05 23.27 37.56
CA GLY A 185 -13.09 24.06 36.34
C GLY A 185 -14.28 25.02 36.26
N ASP A 186 -14.99 25.30 37.36
CA ASP A 186 -16.13 26.21 37.38
C ASP A 186 -15.76 27.69 37.66
N GLY A 187 -14.53 27.94 38.11
CA GLY A 187 -13.97 29.24 38.43
C GLY A 187 -13.94 29.57 39.93
N LEU A 188 -14.32 28.63 40.81
CA LEU A 188 -14.54 28.85 42.24
C LEU A 188 -13.86 27.77 43.10
N VAL A 189 -12.76 28.10 43.77
CA VAL A 189 -12.08 27.17 44.69
C VAL A 189 -12.98 26.80 45.89
N GLN A 190 -13.46 25.55 45.92
CA GLN A 190 -14.44 24.99 46.88
C GLN A 190 -13.79 24.07 47.95
N GLU A 191 -14.58 23.56 48.92
CA GLU A 191 -14.07 22.71 50.02
C GLU A 191 -13.64 21.31 49.55
N GLY A 192 -12.39 21.20 49.08
CA GLY A 192 -11.77 19.97 48.61
C GLY A 192 -10.65 20.22 47.61
N GLU A 193 -10.66 21.41 47.00
CA GLU A 193 -9.81 21.80 45.88
C GLU A 193 -8.56 22.56 46.35
N ALA A 194 -7.44 22.36 45.66
CA ALA A 194 -6.21 23.12 45.88
C ALA A 194 -6.13 24.37 45.00
N CYS A 195 -6.75 24.32 43.83
CA CYS A 195 -6.90 25.39 42.86
C CYS A 195 -8.20 25.19 42.07
N ASP A 196 -8.59 26.21 41.31
CA ASP A 196 -9.54 26.18 40.21
C ASP A 196 -9.21 27.42 39.34
N ASP A 197 -9.12 27.26 38.02
CA ASP A 197 -8.86 28.34 37.05
C ASP A 197 -9.98 28.51 35.99
N GLY A 198 -11.13 27.87 36.19
CA GLY A 198 -12.33 28.04 35.38
C GLY A 198 -12.35 27.23 34.09
N ASN A 199 -11.58 26.14 34.02
CA ASN A 199 -11.64 25.18 32.93
C ASN A 199 -11.15 23.77 33.31
N GLU A 200 -11.36 22.77 32.44
CA GLU A 200 -10.98 21.35 32.64
C GLU A 200 -9.70 20.95 31.86
N LEU A 201 -8.86 21.91 31.46
CA LEU A 201 -7.55 21.57 30.90
C LEU A 201 -6.61 21.06 32.02
N ASN A 202 -5.54 20.39 31.63
CA ASN A 202 -4.49 19.95 32.55
C ASN A 202 -3.15 20.65 32.26
N ASP A 203 -3.06 21.47 31.21
CA ASP A 203 -1.83 22.08 30.71
C ASP A 203 -1.67 23.58 31.07
N ASP A 204 -2.47 24.10 32.00
CA ASP A 204 -2.43 25.50 32.45
C ASP A 204 -2.08 25.70 33.93
N ALA A 205 -3.02 25.98 34.85
CA ALA A 205 -2.68 26.31 36.24
C ALA A 205 -3.24 25.33 37.28
N CYS A 206 -4.28 24.62 36.93
CA CYS A 206 -4.91 23.58 37.71
C CYS A 206 -5.06 22.32 36.85
N LEU A 207 -5.02 21.15 37.46
CA LEU A 207 -5.47 19.93 36.79
C LEU A 207 -7.00 19.84 36.86
N ALA A 208 -7.63 19.13 35.94
CA ALA A 208 -9.06 18.80 35.96
C ALA A 208 -9.50 17.96 37.19
N THR A 209 -8.56 17.62 38.07
CA THR A 209 -8.79 16.98 39.40
C THR A 209 -8.70 17.97 40.56
N CYS A 210 -8.54 19.26 40.28
CA CYS A 210 -8.36 20.38 41.20
C CYS A 210 -7.16 20.25 42.16
N ALA A 211 -6.11 19.60 41.66
CA ALA A 211 -4.76 19.66 42.17
C ALA A 211 -3.96 20.74 41.42
N GLU A 212 -3.07 21.46 42.12
CA GLU A 212 -2.16 22.42 41.48
C GLU A 212 -1.27 21.69 40.46
N ALA A 213 -1.29 22.14 39.19
CA ALA A 213 -0.42 21.60 38.14
C ALA A 213 1.05 21.86 38.49
N ARG A 214 1.85 20.81 38.53
CA ARG A 214 3.25 20.80 39.01
C ARG A 214 4.02 19.65 38.38
N CYS A 215 5.22 19.99 37.92
CA CYS A 215 6.30 19.07 37.61
C CYS A 215 6.27 17.71 38.34
N GLY A 216 6.16 16.64 37.56
CA GLY A 216 6.01 15.26 37.99
C GLY A 216 4.55 14.78 38.11
N ASP A 217 3.58 15.51 37.56
CA ASP A 217 2.16 15.13 37.59
C ASP A 217 1.64 14.48 36.29
N GLY A 218 2.44 14.51 35.22
CA GLY A 218 2.17 13.91 33.92
C GLY A 218 1.65 14.89 32.86
N PHE A 219 1.51 16.18 33.19
CA PHE A 219 0.92 17.18 32.31
C PHE A 219 1.82 18.41 32.11
N LEU A 220 2.40 18.52 30.91
CA LEU A 220 3.27 19.65 30.55
C LEU A 220 2.51 20.98 30.53
N ARG A 221 2.88 21.94 31.40
CA ARG A 221 2.26 23.27 31.44
C ARG A 221 2.66 24.17 30.26
N THR A 222 1.73 24.38 29.33
CA THR A 222 1.94 25.20 28.11
C THR A 222 1.63 26.69 28.31
N GLY A 223 0.92 27.06 29.38
CA GLY A 223 0.42 28.43 29.63
C GLY A 223 1.47 29.46 30.07
N LEU A 224 2.72 29.06 30.34
CA LEU A 224 3.80 29.92 30.84
C LEU A 224 4.93 30.05 29.82
N SER A 225 5.67 31.15 29.87
CA SER A 225 6.91 31.32 29.09
C SER A 225 8.15 30.89 29.89
N ALA A 226 9.22 30.48 29.21
CA ALA A 226 10.44 29.94 29.82
C ALA A 226 11.21 30.88 30.79
N GLU A 227 10.77 32.14 30.94
CA GLU A 227 11.31 33.10 31.92
C GLU A 227 10.41 33.25 33.17
N GLU A 228 9.25 32.57 33.22
CA GLU A 228 8.25 32.68 34.27
C GLU A 228 8.36 31.52 35.30
N PRO A 229 8.27 31.79 36.62
CA PRO A 229 8.35 30.74 37.62
C PRO A 229 7.19 29.73 37.51
N GLY A 230 7.53 28.44 37.41
CA GLY A 230 6.55 27.36 37.19
C GLY A 230 6.40 26.94 35.73
N TYR A 231 7.20 27.49 34.82
CA TYR A 231 7.35 26.93 33.47
C TYR A 231 8.04 25.55 33.53
N GLU A 232 7.56 24.65 32.68
CA GLU A 232 8.05 23.28 32.53
C GLU A 232 8.47 23.08 31.06
N ALA A 233 9.65 22.50 30.83
CA ALA A 233 10.13 22.17 29.48
C ALA A 233 9.69 20.78 29.03
N CYS A 234 9.37 19.92 30.00
CA CYS A 234 8.89 18.55 29.88
C CYS A 234 8.10 18.21 31.16
N ASP A 235 7.34 17.11 31.14
CA ASP A 235 6.85 16.41 32.32
C ASP A 235 6.64 14.93 31.91
N ASP A 236 7.12 13.98 32.71
CA ASP A 236 6.95 12.53 32.48
C ASP A 236 6.28 11.81 33.67
N GLY A 237 5.61 12.55 34.55
CA GLY A 237 4.75 12.01 35.60
C GLY A 237 5.48 11.46 36.82
N ASN A 238 6.75 11.81 37.02
CA ASN A 238 7.51 11.34 38.17
C ASN A 238 8.62 12.31 38.68
N GLU A 239 9.35 11.92 39.72
CA GLU A 239 10.41 12.73 40.38
C GLU A 239 11.83 12.12 40.22
N VAL A 240 12.06 11.33 39.17
CA VAL A 240 13.40 10.84 38.81
C VAL A 240 14.11 11.91 37.94
N ASP A 241 15.44 11.91 37.94
CA ASP A 241 16.24 12.84 37.11
C ASP A 241 16.94 12.12 35.93
N GLU A 242 17.04 10.79 35.98
CA GLU A 242 17.80 9.92 35.04
C GLU A 242 16.96 9.49 33.80
N ASP A 243 15.72 9.98 33.68
CA ASP A 243 14.75 9.69 32.62
C ASP A 243 14.41 10.93 31.76
N ALA A 244 13.26 10.97 31.09
CA ALA A 244 13.06 11.89 29.96
C ALA A 244 12.96 13.37 30.40
N CYS A 245 12.51 13.59 31.63
CA CYS A 245 12.42 14.87 32.29
C CYS A 245 13.09 14.82 33.67
N LYS A 246 13.51 15.98 34.19
CA LYS A 246 14.02 16.08 35.56
C LYS A 246 12.92 16.43 36.56
N SER A 247 13.20 16.20 37.83
CA SER A 247 12.37 16.65 38.96
C SER A 247 12.25 18.19 39.12
N ASP A 248 12.96 18.99 38.30
CA ASP A 248 12.77 20.44 38.16
C ASP A 248 12.14 20.86 36.81
N CYS A 249 11.71 19.89 36.02
CA CYS A 249 11.11 20.00 34.69
C CYS A 249 11.94 20.77 33.67
N SER A 250 13.27 20.72 33.84
CA SER A 250 14.20 20.85 32.72
C SER A 250 14.38 19.50 32.01
N VAL A 251 14.61 19.55 30.69
CA VAL A 251 15.04 18.37 29.93
C VAL A 251 16.50 18.06 30.29
N ASN A 252 16.87 16.78 30.34
CA ASN A 252 18.27 16.37 30.43
C ASN A 252 19.07 16.98 29.26
N VAL A 253 20.19 17.65 29.58
CA VAL A 253 21.08 18.27 28.59
C VAL A 253 22.54 18.03 28.95
N CYS A 254 23.31 17.69 27.92
CA CYS A 254 24.72 17.41 28.10
C CYS A 254 25.52 18.50 28.84
N GLY A 255 26.21 18.07 29.89
CA GLY A 255 27.02 18.90 30.78
C GLY A 255 26.26 19.44 31.99
N ASP A 256 25.14 18.83 32.40
CA ASP A 256 24.32 19.29 33.52
C ASP A 256 24.49 18.49 34.82
N GLY A 257 25.22 17.37 34.76
CA GLY A 257 25.62 16.53 35.88
C GLY A 257 24.74 15.29 36.09
N VAL A 258 23.79 15.02 35.20
CA VAL A 258 22.88 13.86 35.24
C VAL A 258 22.98 13.11 33.91
N ILE A 259 22.92 11.77 33.93
CA ILE A 259 22.99 10.96 32.70
C ILE A 259 21.56 10.67 32.24
N GLY A 260 21.09 11.38 31.22
CA GLY A 260 19.74 11.24 30.69
C GLY A 260 19.58 10.20 29.56
N PRO A 261 18.34 9.95 29.09
CA PRO A 261 18.06 9.03 27.99
C PRO A 261 18.72 9.44 26.67
N GLY A 262 19.68 8.63 26.23
CA GLY A 262 20.45 8.87 25.00
C GLY A 262 21.87 9.39 25.26
N GLU A 263 22.21 9.72 26.51
CA GLU A 263 23.53 10.15 26.94
C GLU A 263 24.30 8.95 27.47
N GLY A 264 25.53 8.74 26.98
CA GLY A 264 26.42 7.66 27.43
C GLY A 264 27.32 8.05 28.59
N CYS A 265 27.40 9.35 28.88
CA CYS A 265 28.05 9.97 30.03
C CYS A 265 27.51 11.39 30.18
N ASP A 266 27.69 11.95 31.38
CA ASP A 266 27.64 13.38 31.69
C ASP A 266 28.58 13.60 32.89
N ASP A 267 29.40 14.65 32.87
CA ASP A 267 30.29 15.00 33.98
C ASP A 267 30.12 16.44 34.52
N GLY A 268 29.01 17.09 34.15
CA GLY A 268 28.60 18.41 34.62
C GLY A 268 29.27 19.58 33.90
N ASN A 269 29.80 19.36 32.69
CA ASN A 269 30.27 20.44 31.82
C ASN A 269 30.30 20.10 30.31
N GLU A 270 30.49 21.11 29.45
CA GLU A 270 30.54 20.99 27.98
C GLU A 270 32.00 21.00 27.42
N ASP A 271 33.03 20.60 28.18
CA ASP A 271 34.43 20.65 27.73
C ASP A 271 34.82 19.39 26.93
N ALA A 272 34.86 19.55 25.59
CA ALA A 272 35.11 18.46 24.65
C ALA A 272 36.42 17.66 24.87
N ASP A 273 37.39 18.24 25.57
CA ASP A 273 38.73 17.67 25.76
C ASP A 273 38.82 16.67 26.95
N ASP A 274 37.76 16.47 27.73
CA ASP A 274 37.79 15.69 28.98
C ASP A 274 37.36 14.21 28.85
N ALA A 275 36.50 13.70 29.73
CA ALA A 275 36.04 12.32 29.76
C ALA A 275 34.68 12.12 29.05
N CYS A 276 33.99 13.21 28.68
CA CYS A 276 32.67 13.17 28.08
C CYS A 276 32.50 14.18 26.93
N HIS A 277 32.46 13.71 25.69
CA HIS A 277 32.34 14.56 24.49
C HIS A 277 30.99 14.33 23.82
N GLU A 278 30.22 15.41 23.63
CA GLU A 278 28.85 15.36 23.07
C GLU A 278 27.98 14.26 23.70
N CYS A 279 28.11 14.09 25.03
CA CYS A 279 27.47 13.06 25.84
C CYS A 279 27.74 11.62 25.40
N ARG A 280 28.98 11.38 24.95
CA ARG A 280 29.53 10.07 24.63
C ARG A 280 30.83 9.85 25.39
N PRO A 281 31.05 8.65 25.98
CA PRO A 281 32.32 8.29 26.58
C PRO A 281 33.44 8.42 25.54
N THR A 282 34.64 8.83 25.98
CA THR A 282 35.78 9.07 25.08
C THR A 282 35.98 7.94 24.08
N SER A 283 36.05 8.25 22.79
CA SER A 283 36.08 7.22 21.75
C SER A 283 36.95 7.61 20.56
N CYS A 284 38.08 6.93 20.47
CA CYS A 284 39.02 7.08 19.37
C CYS A 284 38.37 7.07 17.97
N GLY A 285 38.80 8.00 17.14
CA GLY A 285 38.39 8.25 15.77
C GLY A 285 37.26 9.25 15.62
N ASP A 286 37.06 10.19 16.54
CA ASP A 286 35.97 11.19 16.49
C ASP A 286 36.41 12.60 16.04
N GLY A 287 37.72 12.85 15.99
CA GLY A 287 38.34 14.09 15.52
C GLY A 287 38.84 15.01 16.64
N VAL A 288 38.66 14.62 17.91
CA VAL A 288 39.05 15.37 19.10
C VAL A 288 40.04 14.53 19.91
N VAL A 289 41.10 15.15 20.45
CA VAL A 289 42.11 14.42 21.24
C VAL A 289 41.73 14.48 22.71
N GLN A 290 41.12 13.42 23.22
CA GLN A 290 40.48 13.38 24.54
C GLN A 290 41.41 12.89 25.65
N SER A 291 40.92 12.90 26.90
CA SER A 291 41.71 12.56 28.09
C SER A 291 42.08 11.06 28.19
N GLY A 292 43.14 10.67 27.47
CA GLY A 292 43.68 9.31 27.44
C GLY A 292 44.39 8.98 26.13
N GLU A 293 44.16 9.80 25.11
CA GLU A 293 44.58 9.59 23.74
C GLU A 293 45.91 10.29 23.45
N ALA A 294 46.74 9.68 22.59
CA ALA A 294 48.02 10.26 22.16
C ALA A 294 47.91 11.01 20.82
N CYS A 295 46.84 10.74 20.08
CA CYS A 295 46.42 11.33 18.81
C CYS A 295 44.93 11.01 18.62
N ASP A 296 44.27 11.74 17.73
CA ASP A 296 43.00 11.41 17.08
C ASP A 296 42.98 12.21 15.76
N ASP A 297 42.54 11.59 14.66
CA ASP A 297 42.45 12.21 13.33
C ASP A 297 41.07 12.02 12.67
N GLY A 298 40.04 11.69 13.47
CA GLY A 298 38.65 11.61 13.02
C GLY A 298 38.31 10.34 12.25
N ASN A 299 39.12 9.29 12.39
CA ASN A 299 38.87 8.02 11.73
C ASN A 299 39.44 6.80 12.50
N ARG A 300 39.24 5.59 12.00
CA ARG A 300 39.69 4.32 12.64
C ARG A 300 40.49 3.43 11.69
N ILE A 301 41.24 4.02 10.77
CA ILE A 301 42.11 3.33 9.82
C ILE A 301 43.49 3.28 10.46
N ASP A 302 43.96 2.08 10.81
CA ASP A 302 45.27 1.95 11.47
C ASP A 302 46.45 2.38 10.55
N GLU A 303 46.26 2.47 9.24
CA GLU A 303 47.30 2.71 8.22
C GLU A 303 47.78 4.18 8.09
N ASP A 304 47.39 5.09 8.98
CA ASP A 304 47.78 6.50 8.96
C ASP A 304 48.60 6.95 10.19
N ALA A 305 48.43 8.18 10.67
CA ALA A 305 49.20 8.71 11.80
C ALA A 305 48.68 8.23 13.16
N CYS A 306 47.43 7.77 13.25
CA CYS A 306 46.80 7.37 14.50
C CYS A 306 46.11 6.01 14.41
N LEU A 307 46.60 5.05 15.19
CA LEU A 307 45.96 3.73 15.28
C LEU A 307 44.54 3.87 15.87
N SER A 308 43.65 2.92 15.55
CA SER A 308 42.25 2.86 16.05
C SER A 308 42.11 2.70 17.58
N ASN A 309 43.22 2.65 18.31
CA ASN A 309 43.32 2.69 19.77
C ASN A 309 43.91 4.00 20.32
N CYS A 310 44.05 5.02 19.46
CA CYS A 310 44.57 6.35 19.70
C CYS A 310 45.99 6.39 20.27
N ALA A 311 46.81 5.42 19.84
CA ALA A 311 48.26 5.47 19.90
C ALA A 311 48.84 5.93 18.55
N LEU A 312 49.94 6.67 18.62
CA LEU A 312 50.72 7.07 17.43
C LEU A 312 51.32 5.83 16.76
N ALA A 313 51.03 5.63 15.47
CA ALA A 313 51.62 4.58 14.64
C ALA A 313 53.16 4.70 14.57
N ARG A 314 53.86 3.57 14.71
CA ARG A 314 55.33 3.47 14.75
C ARG A 314 55.83 2.07 14.39
N CYS A 315 56.76 2.04 13.44
CA CYS A 315 57.66 0.94 13.12
C CYS A 315 57.98 0.01 14.30
N GLY A 316 57.48 -1.22 14.20
CA GLY A 316 57.50 -2.28 15.20
C GLY A 316 56.14 -2.57 15.86
N ASP A 317 55.05 -1.92 15.42
CA ASP A 317 53.68 -2.13 15.93
C ASP A 317 52.82 -3.07 15.06
N ARG A 318 53.35 -3.48 13.89
CA ARG A 318 52.77 -4.39 12.86
C ARG A 318 51.76 -3.73 11.94
N VAL A 319 51.73 -2.40 11.89
CA VAL A 319 50.91 -1.65 10.96
C VAL A 319 51.83 -0.87 10.02
N ILE A 320 51.57 -0.94 8.72
CA ILE A 320 52.35 -0.22 7.72
C ILE A 320 51.61 1.05 7.36
N ARG A 321 52.26 2.20 7.51
CA ARG A 321 51.68 3.48 7.09
C ARG A 321 51.58 3.61 5.56
N THR A 322 50.36 3.68 5.05
CA THR A 322 50.07 3.84 3.61
C THR A 322 49.77 5.29 3.21
N ASP A 323 49.65 6.19 4.18
CA ASP A 323 49.34 7.62 3.97
C ASP A 323 50.54 8.48 3.56
N LEU A 324 51.77 8.00 3.80
CA LEU A 324 53.03 8.69 3.47
C LEU A 324 53.64 8.20 2.16
N ALA A 325 54.36 9.07 1.44
CA ALA A 325 55.16 8.66 0.29
C ALA A 325 56.56 8.17 0.71
N PRO A 326 57.26 7.37 -0.10
CA PRO A 326 58.61 6.85 0.23
C PRO A 326 59.71 7.90 0.47
N GLU A 327 59.41 9.17 0.22
CA GLU A 327 60.28 10.33 0.41
C GLU A 327 59.96 11.16 1.67
N ASP A 328 58.91 10.79 2.42
CA ASP A 328 58.46 11.48 3.63
C ASP A 328 59.08 10.89 4.91
N ASP A 329 59.41 11.75 5.87
CA ASP A 329 59.99 11.36 7.17
C ASP A 329 58.95 10.55 7.99
N GLY A 330 59.12 9.23 8.07
CA GLY A 330 58.27 8.32 8.85
C GLY A 330 57.51 7.28 8.02
N TYR A 331 57.73 7.23 6.70
CA TYR A 331 57.25 6.14 5.83
C TYR A 331 57.94 4.80 6.15
N GLU A 332 57.21 3.70 5.90
CA GLU A 332 57.59 2.32 6.23
C GLU A 332 57.35 1.42 4.99
N ASP A 333 58.40 0.77 4.48
CA ASP A 333 58.25 -0.22 3.38
C ASP A 333 57.68 -1.56 3.88
N CYS A 334 57.79 -1.84 5.18
CA CYS A 334 57.34 -3.06 5.84
C CYS A 334 57.30 -2.88 7.37
N ASP A 335 56.43 -3.59 8.08
CA ASP A 335 56.52 -3.79 9.54
C ASP A 335 56.08 -5.21 9.89
N ASP A 336 56.96 -5.97 10.54
CA ASP A 336 56.69 -7.33 11.03
C ASP A 336 56.49 -7.41 12.56
N GLY A 337 56.78 -6.32 13.28
CA GLY A 337 56.78 -6.22 14.74
C GLY A 337 57.50 -7.36 15.47
N ASP A 338 58.60 -7.89 14.91
CA ASP A 338 59.40 -8.96 15.54
C ASP A 338 60.76 -8.47 16.09
N GLY A 339 61.30 -7.38 15.55
CA GLY A 339 62.52 -6.74 16.03
C GLY A 339 63.83 -7.39 15.54
N VAL A 340 63.81 -8.13 14.41
CA VAL A 340 64.94 -8.91 13.90
C VAL A 340 65.40 -8.48 12.50
N ASP A 341 66.55 -7.79 12.43
CA ASP A 341 67.22 -7.35 11.19
C ASP A 341 67.74 -8.50 10.26
N GLN A 342 67.12 -9.68 10.22
CA GLN A 342 67.58 -10.88 9.49
C GLN A 342 66.47 -11.65 8.76
N ASN A 343 65.30 -11.03 8.60
CA ASN A 343 64.18 -11.57 7.82
C ASN A 343 63.91 -10.63 6.61
N GLY A 344 62.70 -10.58 6.05
CA GLY A 344 62.37 -9.70 4.92
C GLY A 344 62.27 -8.20 5.24
N CYS A 345 62.19 -7.83 6.51
CA CYS A 345 62.07 -6.48 7.01
C CYS A 345 63.20 -6.13 8.00
N THR A 346 63.60 -4.87 8.05
CA THR A 346 64.61 -4.39 9.01
C THR A 346 63.97 -3.65 10.19
N ASN A 347 64.70 -3.48 11.30
CA ASN A 347 64.26 -2.71 12.47
C ASN A 347 64.12 -1.19 12.23
N ALA A 348 64.29 -0.76 10.98
CA ALA A 348 64.02 0.59 10.51
C ALA A 348 62.87 0.60 9.47
N CYS A 349 62.10 -0.49 9.39
CA CYS A 349 60.94 -0.66 8.50
C CYS A 349 61.28 -0.47 7.02
N ALA A 350 62.46 -0.95 6.61
CA ALA A 350 62.93 -0.99 5.23
C ALA A 350 63.16 -2.45 4.78
N LEU A 351 62.88 -2.74 3.51
CA LEU A 351 63.02 -4.07 2.90
C LEU A 351 64.48 -4.53 2.75
N ALA A 352 64.71 -5.84 2.86
CA ALA A 352 66.00 -6.47 2.54
C ALA A 352 66.38 -6.28 1.04
N GLN A 353 67.68 -6.19 0.75
CA GLN A 353 68.17 -5.83 -0.59
C GLN A 353 69.30 -6.74 -1.09
N CYS A 354 69.13 -7.29 -2.29
CA CYS A 354 70.18 -8.01 -3.02
C CYS A 354 71.39 -7.10 -3.32
N GLY A 355 72.59 -7.66 -3.22
CA GLY A 355 73.86 -7.02 -3.58
C GLY A 355 74.50 -6.19 -2.46
N ASP A 356 74.09 -6.37 -1.21
CA ASP A 356 74.61 -5.63 -0.05
C ASP A 356 75.74 -6.35 0.71
N GLY A 357 75.98 -7.63 0.39
CA GLY A 357 77.02 -8.46 1.00
C GLY A 357 76.53 -9.35 2.13
N ILE A 358 75.21 -9.41 2.39
CA ILE A 358 74.59 -10.14 3.49
C ILE A 358 73.57 -11.14 2.95
N ARG A 359 73.94 -12.43 2.92
CA ARG A 359 73.03 -13.44 2.37
C ARG A 359 71.75 -13.67 3.19
N TRP A 360 70.61 -13.16 2.73
CA TRP A 360 69.32 -13.20 3.43
C TRP A 360 68.62 -14.58 3.33
N GLY A 361 68.51 -15.27 4.47
CA GLY A 361 68.11 -16.69 4.52
C GLY A 361 66.64 -16.95 4.20
N GLY A 362 66.36 -17.38 2.96
CA GLY A 362 65.01 -17.67 2.47
C GLY A 362 64.39 -16.55 1.63
N VAL A 363 65.11 -15.44 1.46
CA VAL A 363 64.78 -14.34 0.55
C VAL A 363 65.58 -14.46 -0.76
N GLU A 364 66.84 -14.94 -0.71
CA GLU A 364 67.73 -14.98 -1.88
C GLU A 364 68.60 -16.25 -2.00
N ALA A 365 68.93 -16.60 -3.26
CA ALA A 365 69.67 -17.82 -3.60
C ALA A 365 71.20 -17.62 -3.60
N CYS A 366 71.68 -16.42 -3.92
CA CYS A 366 73.07 -15.97 -3.77
C CYS A 366 73.11 -14.49 -3.38
N ASP A 367 74.28 -13.99 -3.01
CA ASP A 367 74.67 -12.57 -2.93
C ASP A 367 76.21 -12.57 -2.99
N ASP A 368 76.78 -11.68 -3.80
CA ASP A 368 78.23 -11.48 -3.94
C ASP A 368 78.68 -10.04 -3.61
N GLY A 369 77.80 -9.27 -2.96
CA GLY A 369 78.08 -7.93 -2.44
C GLY A 369 78.18 -6.84 -3.50
N ASN A 370 77.56 -7.04 -4.67
CA ASN A 370 77.48 -6.03 -5.72
C ASN A 370 76.18 -6.15 -6.55
N ARG A 371 76.00 -5.29 -7.55
CA ARG A 371 74.86 -5.31 -8.47
C ARG A 371 75.32 -5.26 -9.94
N GLU A 372 76.01 -6.29 -10.38
CA GLU A 372 76.44 -6.50 -11.78
C GLU A 372 76.00 -7.90 -12.26
N ASP A 373 75.00 -8.01 -13.14
CA ASP A 373 74.34 -9.27 -13.56
C ASP A 373 75.23 -10.36 -14.20
N LEU A 374 76.53 -10.09 -14.39
CA LEU A 374 77.43 -10.89 -15.22
C LEU A 374 78.60 -11.50 -14.42
N ASP A 375 78.52 -11.56 -13.09
CA ASP A 375 79.51 -12.26 -12.26
C ASP A 375 78.96 -13.47 -11.46
N GLY A 376 78.84 -13.40 -10.13
CA GLY A 376 78.57 -14.56 -9.29
C GLY A 376 77.10 -14.88 -9.07
N CYS A 377 76.25 -13.87 -9.29
CA CYS A 377 74.84 -13.81 -8.96
C CYS A 377 74.17 -12.75 -9.87
N THR A 378 72.87 -12.90 -10.18
CA THR A 378 72.13 -11.83 -10.88
C THR A 378 71.71 -10.72 -9.91
N ASN A 379 71.30 -9.55 -10.41
CA ASN A 379 70.76 -8.46 -9.58
C ASN A 379 69.47 -8.82 -8.82
N ASP A 380 68.77 -9.84 -9.29
CA ASP A 380 67.60 -10.44 -8.64
C ASP A 380 67.97 -11.63 -7.72
N CYS A 381 69.27 -11.79 -7.46
CA CYS A 381 69.87 -12.76 -6.55
C CYS A 381 69.67 -14.25 -6.91
N GLU A 382 69.64 -14.54 -8.21
CA GLU A 382 69.53 -15.88 -8.80
C GLU A 382 70.85 -16.41 -9.38
N LEU A 383 70.89 -17.72 -9.67
CA LEU A 383 72.08 -18.39 -10.22
C LEU A 383 72.04 -18.46 -11.76
N PRO A 384 73.15 -18.21 -12.47
CA PRO A 384 73.26 -18.24 -13.95
C PRO A 384 72.66 -19.49 -14.61
N ALA A 385 71.78 -19.35 -15.62
CA ALA A 385 71.16 -20.47 -16.32
C ALA A 385 70.63 -20.19 -17.74
N CYS A 386 71.24 -20.84 -18.75
CA CYS A 386 70.74 -21.03 -20.12
C CYS A 386 69.20 -20.99 -20.29
N GLY A 387 68.73 -19.96 -20.98
CA GLY A 387 67.34 -19.56 -21.18
C GLY A 387 66.90 -18.34 -20.36
N ASP A 388 67.84 -17.52 -19.86
CA ASP A 388 67.56 -16.37 -18.96
C ASP A 388 67.82 -14.98 -19.59
N GLU A 389 67.96 -14.90 -20.92
CA GLU A 389 68.25 -13.71 -21.74
C GLU A 389 69.69 -13.16 -21.58
N LEU A 390 70.53 -13.75 -20.72
CA LEU A 390 71.88 -13.26 -20.41
C LEU A 390 72.95 -14.27 -20.82
N VAL A 391 73.66 -14.02 -21.93
CA VAL A 391 74.79 -14.87 -22.36
C VAL A 391 75.96 -14.81 -21.36
N GLN A 392 76.11 -15.84 -20.53
CA GLN A 392 77.06 -15.91 -19.41
C GLN A 392 78.39 -16.62 -19.75
N GLU A 393 79.35 -16.68 -18.81
CA GLU A 393 80.68 -17.30 -19.04
C GLU A 393 80.60 -18.83 -19.17
N GLY A 394 80.21 -19.30 -20.35
CA GLY A 394 80.13 -20.72 -20.69
C GLY A 394 79.28 -21.02 -21.93
N GLU A 395 78.47 -20.05 -22.35
CA GLU A 395 77.39 -20.24 -23.31
C GLU A 395 77.77 -19.70 -24.70
N ALA A 396 77.26 -20.32 -25.77
CA ALA A 396 77.52 -19.89 -27.14
C ALA A 396 76.39 -19.02 -27.73
N CYS A 397 75.22 -19.08 -27.11
CA CYS A 397 74.02 -18.27 -27.32
C CYS A 397 73.13 -18.42 -26.09
N ASP A 398 72.23 -17.47 -25.90
CA ASP A 398 71.06 -17.50 -25.02
C ASP A 398 69.98 -16.67 -25.72
N ASP A 399 68.75 -17.17 -25.78
CA ASP A 399 67.58 -16.52 -26.38
C ASP A 399 66.36 -16.50 -25.43
N GLY A 400 66.60 -16.48 -24.12
CA GLY A 400 65.57 -16.19 -23.10
C GLY A 400 64.53 -17.28 -22.90
N ASN A 401 64.76 -18.48 -23.44
CA ASN A 401 63.82 -19.57 -23.31
C ASN A 401 64.50 -20.95 -23.46
N GLY A 402 63.71 -22.02 -23.31
CA GLY A 402 64.18 -23.41 -23.29
C GLY A 402 63.70 -24.27 -24.47
N GLU A 403 63.25 -23.65 -25.57
CA GLU A 403 62.93 -24.37 -26.81
C GLU A 403 64.21 -24.84 -27.52
N ASP A 404 64.01 -25.66 -28.56
CA ASP A 404 65.09 -26.22 -29.39
C ASP A 404 64.92 -25.83 -30.88
N ARG A 405 63.95 -24.95 -31.22
CA ARG A 405 63.51 -24.68 -32.61
C ARG A 405 63.71 -23.22 -33.03
N ASP A 406 64.59 -22.53 -32.35
CA ASP A 406 64.88 -21.12 -32.47
C ASP A 406 66.38 -20.88 -32.61
N ALA A 407 66.90 -19.72 -32.18
CA ALA A 407 68.27 -19.33 -32.48
C ALA A 407 69.30 -20.16 -31.69
N CYS A 408 68.94 -20.53 -30.47
CA CYS A 408 69.68 -21.38 -29.56
C CYS A 408 68.96 -22.71 -29.31
N ARG A 409 69.68 -23.64 -28.71
CA ARG A 409 69.16 -24.91 -28.20
C ARG A 409 69.26 -24.86 -26.69
N ASN A 410 68.43 -25.64 -25.98
CA ASN A 410 68.40 -25.74 -24.51
C ASN A 410 69.70 -26.22 -23.81
N ASN A 411 70.79 -26.39 -24.57
CA ASN A 411 72.13 -26.68 -24.09
C ASN A 411 73.14 -25.54 -24.42
N CYS A 412 72.62 -24.35 -24.73
CA CYS A 412 73.35 -23.15 -25.09
C CYS A 412 74.30 -23.31 -26.30
N SER A 413 73.77 -23.92 -27.38
CA SER A 413 74.44 -24.03 -28.68
C SER A 413 73.53 -23.69 -29.86
N ALA A 414 74.05 -22.96 -30.86
CA ALA A 414 73.24 -22.37 -31.94
C ALA A 414 72.79 -23.40 -33.01
N ALA A 415 71.52 -23.31 -33.43
CA ALA A 415 70.88 -24.17 -34.43
C ALA A 415 71.36 -23.92 -35.89
N ARG A 416 71.39 -24.96 -36.74
CA ARG A 416 71.93 -24.92 -38.11
C ARG A 416 71.40 -26.01 -39.06
N CYS A 417 70.98 -25.61 -40.25
CA CYS A 417 70.65 -26.46 -41.41
C CYS A 417 71.53 -27.71 -41.58
N GLY A 418 70.88 -28.87 -41.61
CA GLY A 418 71.44 -30.22 -41.64
C GLY A 418 71.65 -30.86 -40.27
N ASP A 419 71.08 -30.28 -39.19
CA ASP A 419 71.23 -30.77 -37.82
C ASP A 419 70.02 -31.57 -37.28
N GLY A 420 68.97 -31.70 -38.10
CA GLY A 420 67.77 -32.47 -37.83
C GLY A 420 66.66 -31.70 -37.10
N VAL A 421 66.79 -30.38 -36.91
CA VAL A 421 65.80 -29.55 -36.23
C VAL A 421 65.50 -28.29 -37.04
N VAL A 422 64.33 -28.25 -37.67
CA VAL A 422 63.85 -27.08 -38.43
C VAL A 422 63.55 -25.92 -37.51
N ARG A 423 64.16 -24.76 -37.77
CA ARG A 423 63.81 -23.49 -37.10
C ARG A 423 62.39 -23.01 -37.44
N GLN A 424 61.68 -22.52 -36.42
CA GLN A 424 60.29 -22.06 -36.52
C GLN A 424 60.10 -20.60 -36.10
N ASP A 425 61.14 -19.95 -35.59
CA ASP A 425 61.15 -18.56 -35.14
C ASP A 425 61.37 -17.54 -36.27
N LEU A 426 61.88 -17.99 -37.41
CA LEU A 426 62.10 -17.18 -38.61
C LEU A 426 60.98 -17.31 -39.63
N GLY A 427 60.66 -16.22 -40.33
CA GLY A 427 59.76 -16.21 -41.48
C GLY A 427 60.46 -16.61 -42.77
N ALA A 428 59.68 -16.96 -43.79
CA ALA A 428 60.19 -17.56 -45.03
C ALA A 428 61.15 -16.69 -45.88
N GLU A 429 61.31 -15.40 -45.55
CA GLU A 429 62.21 -14.47 -46.23
C GLU A 429 63.40 -14.01 -45.35
N ASP A 430 63.52 -14.53 -44.11
CA ASP A 430 64.58 -14.14 -43.18
C ASP A 430 65.90 -14.92 -43.41
N GLU A 431 67.05 -14.25 -43.25
CA GLU A 431 68.36 -14.87 -43.40
C GLU A 431 68.59 -15.97 -42.33
N GLY A 432 68.59 -17.23 -42.76
CA GLY A 432 68.74 -18.39 -41.88
C GLY A 432 67.45 -19.16 -41.63
N TYR A 433 66.35 -18.81 -42.29
CA TYR A 433 65.13 -19.63 -42.33
C TYR A 433 65.39 -21.00 -42.98
N GLU A 434 64.72 -22.02 -42.47
CA GLU A 434 64.80 -23.40 -42.93
C GLU A 434 63.39 -23.88 -43.28
N ALA A 435 63.09 -24.05 -44.56
CA ALA A 435 61.80 -24.58 -45.01
C ALA A 435 61.69 -26.10 -44.76
N CYS A 436 62.82 -26.78 -44.65
CA CYS A 436 62.98 -28.19 -44.36
C CYS A 436 64.38 -28.44 -43.77
N ASP A 437 64.53 -29.51 -42.98
CA ASP A 437 65.81 -30.06 -42.53
C ASP A 437 65.64 -31.58 -42.47
N ASP A 438 66.50 -32.33 -43.16
CA ASP A 438 66.44 -33.78 -43.26
C ASP A 438 67.59 -34.49 -42.51
N GLY A 439 68.32 -33.74 -41.68
CA GLY A 439 69.45 -34.17 -40.87
C GLY A 439 70.70 -34.57 -41.66
N ASN A 440 70.81 -34.18 -42.94
CA ASN A 440 72.02 -34.45 -43.72
C ASN A 440 72.39 -33.32 -44.71
N GLN A 441 73.14 -33.65 -45.77
CA GLN A 441 73.70 -32.70 -46.73
C GLN A 441 73.72 -33.27 -48.17
N VAL A 442 72.54 -33.57 -48.74
CA VAL A 442 72.38 -34.12 -50.11
C VAL A 442 71.31 -33.35 -50.92
N ASP A 443 71.70 -32.76 -52.06
CA ASP A 443 70.82 -31.85 -52.85
C ASP A 443 69.75 -32.51 -53.74
N HIS A 444 69.60 -33.84 -53.77
CA HIS A 444 68.80 -34.54 -54.81
C HIS A 444 67.59 -35.31 -54.25
N ASP A 445 67.13 -34.97 -53.04
CA ASP A 445 65.92 -35.52 -52.44
C ASP A 445 64.87 -34.42 -52.19
N ALA A 446 64.17 -34.45 -51.06
CA ALA A 446 63.07 -33.53 -50.79
C ALA A 446 63.52 -32.19 -50.21
N CYS A 447 64.77 -32.08 -49.74
CA CYS A 447 65.33 -30.87 -49.15
C CYS A 447 66.74 -30.62 -49.68
N THR A 448 67.02 -29.40 -50.16
CA THR A 448 68.36 -29.05 -50.64
C THR A 448 69.31 -28.71 -49.48
N ASN A 449 70.62 -28.63 -49.75
CA ASN A 449 71.61 -28.18 -48.77
C ASN A 449 71.48 -26.69 -48.36
N ALA A 450 70.54 -25.96 -48.96
CA ALA A 450 70.14 -24.63 -48.56
C ALA A 450 68.87 -24.65 -47.67
N CYS A 451 68.42 -25.82 -47.21
CA CYS A 451 67.19 -26.02 -46.45
C CYS A 451 65.94 -25.47 -47.15
N THR A 452 65.87 -25.62 -48.47
CA THR A 452 64.71 -25.28 -49.33
C THR A 452 64.17 -26.52 -50.05
N PRO A 453 62.87 -26.61 -50.34
CA PRO A 453 62.32 -27.70 -51.15
C PRO A 453 62.76 -27.53 -52.61
N ALA A 454 63.08 -28.63 -53.30
CA ALA A 454 63.30 -28.62 -54.75
C ALA A 454 61.98 -28.33 -55.50
N GLY A 455 62.03 -27.56 -56.59
CA GLY A 455 60.83 -27.19 -57.33
C GLY A 455 61.02 -26.57 -58.71
N CYS A 456 60.05 -26.87 -59.58
CA CYS A 456 59.94 -26.45 -60.98
C CYS A 456 60.47 -25.04 -61.29
N GLY A 457 61.49 -24.99 -62.15
CA GLY A 457 62.19 -23.79 -62.60
C GLY A 457 63.55 -23.56 -61.92
N ASP A 458 63.95 -24.40 -60.96
CA ASP A 458 65.22 -24.26 -60.23
C ASP A 458 66.45 -24.89 -60.93
N GLY A 459 66.24 -25.66 -62.00
CA GLY A 459 67.29 -26.35 -62.75
C GLY A 459 67.67 -27.74 -62.21
N ILE A 460 66.94 -28.25 -61.21
CA ILE A 460 67.18 -29.53 -60.52
C ILE A 460 65.93 -30.40 -60.63
N VAL A 461 65.91 -31.32 -61.61
CA VAL A 461 64.77 -32.23 -61.81
C VAL A 461 64.50 -33.09 -60.57
N GLY A 462 63.47 -32.72 -59.81
CA GLY A 462 63.03 -33.40 -58.60
C GLY A 462 62.21 -34.67 -58.89
N PRO A 463 61.78 -35.40 -57.84
CA PRO A 463 61.05 -36.67 -58.00
C PRO A 463 59.66 -36.56 -58.66
N ALA A 464 59.15 -35.34 -58.88
CA ALA A 464 57.78 -35.07 -59.33
C ALA A 464 57.65 -34.38 -60.71
N GLU A 465 58.74 -33.92 -61.32
CA GLU A 465 58.73 -33.11 -62.55
C GLU A 465 58.91 -33.95 -63.83
N GLN A 466 58.35 -33.47 -64.95
CA GLN A 466 58.48 -34.11 -66.27
C GLN A 466 59.53 -33.43 -67.17
N CYS A 467 59.74 -32.13 -66.99
CA CYS A 467 60.83 -31.33 -67.53
C CYS A 467 61.18 -30.24 -66.51
N ASP A 468 62.40 -29.69 -66.60
CA ASP A 468 62.82 -28.45 -65.96
C ASP A 468 63.89 -27.85 -66.87
N ASP A 469 63.76 -26.58 -67.23
CA ASP A 469 64.73 -25.84 -68.05
C ASP A 469 65.29 -24.58 -67.34
N GLY A 470 65.10 -24.49 -66.02
CA GLY A 470 65.68 -23.47 -65.17
C GLY A 470 65.05 -22.08 -65.30
N ASN A 471 63.79 -21.98 -65.74
CA ASN A 471 63.08 -20.72 -65.87
C ASN A 471 61.54 -20.85 -65.77
N GLU A 472 60.84 -19.72 -65.61
CA GLU A 472 59.37 -19.65 -65.39
C GLU A 472 58.57 -19.17 -66.62
N GLN A 473 59.14 -19.21 -67.83
CA GLN A 473 58.40 -18.88 -69.05
C GLN A 473 57.48 -20.06 -69.45
N ASN A 474 56.44 -19.77 -70.25
CA ASN A 474 55.43 -20.77 -70.62
C ASN A 474 55.51 -21.20 -72.10
N ASP A 475 56.35 -20.55 -72.89
CA ASP A 475 56.36 -20.60 -74.36
C ASP A 475 57.70 -21.07 -74.97
N ASP A 476 58.70 -21.46 -74.17
CA ASP A 476 60.05 -21.82 -74.64
C ASP A 476 60.41 -23.33 -74.60
N GLY A 477 59.62 -24.18 -73.93
CA GLY A 477 59.67 -25.64 -74.14
C GLY A 477 59.16 -26.51 -72.99
N CYS A 478 59.26 -26.00 -71.77
CA CYS A 478 58.59 -26.51 -70.57
C CYS A 478 57.69 -25.38 -70.05
N SER A 479 56.47 -25.68 -69.58
CA SER A 479 55.67 -24.66 -68.88
C SER A 479 56.21 -24.42 -67.48
N ASN A 480 55.86 -23.29 -66.86
CA ASN A 480 56.19 -22.97 -65.47
C ASN A 480 55.47 -23.85 -64.42
N ARG A 481 54.78 -24.90 -64.88
CA ARG A 481 54.20 -25.99 -64.08
C ARG A 481 54.89 -27.34 -64.34
N CYS A 482 55.96 -27.34 -65.12
CA CYS A 482 56.74 -28.49 -65.56
C CYS A 482 55.94 -29.52 -66.40
N GLU A 483 55.02 -29.00 -67.21
CA GLU A 483 54.16 -29.70 -68.19
C GLU A 483 54.34 -29.18 -69.64
N LEU A 484 53.68 -29.79 -70.64
CA LEU A 484 53.83 -29.50 -72.09
C LEU A 484 52.54 -28.85 -72.72
N PRO A 485 52.65 -27.77 -73.54
CA PRO A 485 51.56 -26.80 -73.88
C PRO A 485 50.50 -27.20 -74.94
N ARG A 486 49.26 -26.60 -74.90
CA ARG A 486 48.07 -26.87 -75.80
C ARG A 486 46.93 -25.78 -75.74
N CYS A 487 46.39 -25.24 -76.86
CA CYS A 487 45.09 -24.48 -76.95
C CYS A 487 44.00 -25.05 -76.02
N LEU A 488 43.22 -24.13 -75.42
CA LEU A 488 42.35 -24.25 -74.25
C LEU A 488 43.08 -24.26 -72.89
N ASP A 489 44.34 -23.83 -72.82
CA ASP A 489 45.09 -23.63 -71.57
C ASP A 489 45.05 -22.19 -71.03
N GLY A 490 44.38 -21.27 -71.74
CA GLY A 490 44.22 -19.87 -71.34
C GLY A 490 45.40 -18.98 -71.71
N ILE A 491 46.35 -19.47 -72.52
CA ILE A 491 47.55 -18.75 -72.95
C ILE A 491 47.60 -18.77 -74.48
N VAL A 492 47.36 -17.63 -75.13
CA VAL A 492 47.41 -17.48 -76.60
C VAL A 492 48.83 -17.77 -77.12
N GLN A 493 48.99 -18.92 -77.78
CA GLN A 493 50.25 -19.45 -78.33
C GLN A 493 50.42 -19.19 -79.83
N GLU A 494 51.60 -19.48 -80.40
CA GLU A 494 51.90 -19.27 -81.84
C GLU A 494 51.08 -20.20 -82.74
N GLY A 495 49.85 -19.79 -83.06
CA GLY A 495 48.91 -20.54 -83.90
C GLY A 495 47.43 -20.23 -83.63
N GLU A 496 47.12 -19.51 -82.56
CA GLU A 496 45.77 -19.22 -82.08
C GLU A 496 45.39 -17.76 -82.37
N GLU A 497 44.14 -17.49 -82.75
CA GLU A 497 43.64 -16.12 -82.97
C GLU A 497 43.04 -15.54 -81.67
N CYS A 498 42.53 -16.41 -80.79
CA CYS A 498 42.16 -16.15 -79.40
C CYS A 498 42.24 -17.45 -78.58
N ASP A 499 42.41 -17.36 -77.26
CA ASP A 499 42.24 -18.46 -76.29
C ASP A 499 41.71 -17.82 -75.01
N ASP A 500 40.56 -18.29 -74.53
CA ASP A 500 39.87 -17.78 -73.35
C ASP A 500 39.76 -18.82 -72.23
N GLY A 501 40.56 -19.90 -72.32
CA GLY A 501 40.74 -20.92 -71.30
C GLY A 501 39.50 -21.76 -70.99
N ASN A 502 38.45 -21.73 -71.81
CA ASN A 502 37.21 -22.45 -71.55
C ASN A 502 36.64 -23.12 -72.81
N MET A 503 35.66 -24.03 -72.64
CA MET A 503 35.15 -24.87 -73.73
C MET A 503 33.85 -24.35 -74.38
N SER A 504 33.65 -23.03 -74.46
CA SER A 504 32.46 -22.39 -75.01
C SER A 504 32.64 -22.05 -76.50
N ASP A 505 31.55 -22.18 -77.27
CA ASP A 505 31.51 -21.79 -78.70
C ASP A 505 30.56 -20.60 -78.96
N HIS A 506 30.02 -19.95 -77.91
CA HIS A 506 28.90 -19.00 -78.00
C HIS A 506 29.18 -17.62 -77.39
N ASP A 507 30.46 -17.28 -77.21
CA ASP A 507 30.93 -15.97 -76.76
C ASP A 507 31.96 -15.42 -77.77
N ALA A 508 32.94 -14.63 -77.31
CA ALA A 508 33.88 -13.94 -78.19
C ALA A 508 34.96 -14.85 -78.80
N CYS A 509 35.22 -16.04 -78.24
CA CYS A 509 36.22 -16.98 -78.74
C CYS A 509 35.64 -18.39 -78.88
N THR A 510 35.87 -19.03 -80.03
CA THR A 510 35.42 -20.40 -80.28
C THR A 510 36.42 -21.44 -79.78
N ASN A 511 35.97 -22.68 -79.57
CA ASN A 511 36.81 -23.85 -79.23
C ASN A 511 37.86 -24.23 -80.28
N ALA A 512 37.85 -23.56 -81.44
CA ALA A 512 38.88 -23.65 -82.47
C ALA A 512 39.91 -22.51 -82.38
N CYS A 513 39.88 -21.73 -81.29
CA CYS A 513 40.74 -20.59 -81.02
C CYS A 513 40.55 -19.44 -82.09
N GLN A 514 39.29 -19.04 -82.40
CA GLN A 514 38.86 -17.97 -83.40
C GLN A 514 37.66 -17.06 -82.97
N GLU A 515 37.54 -15.83 -83.50
CA GLU A 515 36.51 -14.77 -83.19
C GLU A 515 35.09 -14.92 -83.85
N ALA A 516 34.06 -14.24 -83.31
CA ALA A 516 32.61 -14.32 -83.66
C ALA A 516 32.00 -13.13 -84.47
N ALA A 517 30.78 -13.25 -85.06
CA ALA A 517 30.18 -12.20 -85.94
C ALA A 517 28.61 -12.19 -86.17
N CYS A 518 27.96 -11.01 -86.08
CA CYS A 518 26.49 -10.81 -86.29
C CYS A 518 25.98 -11.05 -87.73
N GLY A 519 24.84 -11.71 -87.84
CA GLY A 519 24.07 -12.00 -89.07
C GLY A 519 24.24 -13.43 -89.58
N ASP A 520 24.60 -14.39 -88.71
CA ASP A 520 24.85 -15.80 -89.06
C ASP A 520 23.85 -16.79 -88.42
N ALA A 521 22.85 -16.27 -87.69
CA ALA A 521 21.82 -16.98 -86.93
C ALA A 521 22.29 -17.58 -85.59
N VAL A 522 23.44 -17.16 -85.05
CA VAL A 522 23.91 -17.49 -83.70
C VAL A 522 23.98 -16.21 -82.87
N ILE A 523 23.17 -16.09 -81.82
CA ILE A 523 23.23 -14.94 -80.90
C ILE A 523 24.39 -15.15 -79.92
N TYR A 524 25.47 -14.40 -80.10
CA TYR A 524 26.65 -14.37 -79.24
C TYR A 524 26.37 -13.50 -78.01
N VAL A 525 26.31 -14.13 -76.84
CA VAL A 525 25.79 -13.50 -75.62
C VAL A 525 26.73 -12.41 -75.12
N GLY A 526 26.27 -11.17 -75.16
CA GLY A 526 27.06 -9.99 -74.78
C GLY A 526 27.76 -9.29 -75.96
N VAL A 527 27.66 -9.83 -77.17
CA VAL A 527 28.17 -9.21 -78.41
C VAL A 527 27.04 -8.56 -79.21
N GLU A 528 25.84 -9.13 -79.22
CA GLU A 528 24.64 -8.57 -79.88
C GLU A 528 23.34 -8.73 -79.08
N GLN A 529 22.31 -7.94 -79.38
CA GLN A 529 21.01 -7.99 -78.68
C GLN A 529 19.97 -8.84 -79.43
N CYS A 530 20.16 -9.05 -80.74
CA CYS A 530 19.38 -9.95 -81.58
C CYS A 530 20.19 -10.33 -82.83
N ASP A 531 19.99 -11.56 -83.33
CA ASP A 531 20.44 -12.03 -84.66
C ASP A 531 19.27 -12.84 -85.23
N ASP A 532 18.80 -12.48 -86.42
CA ASP A 532 17.65 -13.07 -87.11
C ASP A 532 18.07 -13.91 -88.34
N GLY A 533 19.36 -14.23 -88.46
CA GLY A 533 19.98 -15.00 -89.53
C GLY A 533 20.06 -14.28 -90.87
N ASN A 534 19.81 -12.97 -90.91
CA ASN A 534 19.90 -12.19 -92.14
C ASN A 534 20.40 -10.75 -91.90
N ARG A 535 20.10 -9.84 -92.83
CA ARG A 535 20.58 -8.45 -92.84
C ARG A 535 19.53 -7.50 -93.45
N ILE A 536 18.36 -7.43 -92.83
CA ILE A 536 17.20 -6.63 -93.27
C ILE A 536 16.70 -5.78 -92.09
N ASP A 537 16.43 -4.49 -92.29
CA ASP A 537 16.14 -3.54 -91.20
C ASP A 537 14.66 -3.45 -90.75
N ASN A 538 13.75 -4.21 -91.37
CA ASN A 538 12.30 -3.95 -91.28
C ASN A 538 11.48 -5.08 -90.62
N ASP A 539 12.13 -5.88 -89.78
CA ASP A 539 11.49 -6.84 -88.89
C ASP A 539 11.90 -6.56 -87.43
N ASN A 540 12.04 -7.59 -86.59
CA ASN A 540 12.24 -7.43 -85.16
C ASN A 540 13.71 -7.13 -84.77
N CYS A 541 14.65 -7.22 -85.72
CA CYS A 541 16.06 -6.92 -85.49
C CYS A 541 16.64 -6.07 -86.61
N THR A 542 17.26 -4.94 -86.28
CA THR A 542 17.92 -4.07 -87.27
C THR A 542 19.30 -4.61 -87.68
N ASN A 543 19.87 -4.12 -88.80
CA ASN A 543 21.25 -4.44 -89.22
C ASN A 543 22.36 -3.98 -88.25
N ALA A 544 22.01 -3.22 -87.20
CA ALA A 544 22.88 -2.87 -86.09
C ALA A 544 22.72 -3.83 -84.89
N CYS A 545 21.89 -4.87 -85.03
CA CYS A 545 21.59 -5.88 -84.02
C CYS A 545 20.84 -5.25 -82.79
N GLU A 546 19.88 -4.32 -83.05
CA GLU A 546 19.02 -3.52 -82.11
C GLU A 546 17.49 -3.52 -82.46
N VAL A 547 16.59 -3.01 -81.57
CA VAL A 547 15.09 -3.13 -81.59
C VAL A 547 14.32 -1.76 -81.67
N ALA A 548 13.10 -1.73 -82.27
CA ALA A 548 12.26 -0.53 -82.64
C ALA A 548 11.31 0.09 -81.56
N ARG A 549 10.64 1.26 -81.83
CA ARG A 549 9.91 2.10 -80.82
C ARG A 549 8.79 3.07 -81.37
N CYS A 550 7.69 3.28 -80.62
CA CYS A 550 6.59 4.24 -80.91
C CYS A 550 7.04 5.67 -81.30
N GLY A 551 6.27 6.30 -82.19
CA GLY A 551 6.48 7.62 -82.79
C GLY A 551 7.21 7.56 -84.15
N ASP A 552 7.60 6.37 -84.61
CA ASP A 552 8.37 6.15 -85.84
C ASP A 552 7.48 5.83 -87.08
N ALA A 553 6.15 5.92 -86.91
CA ALA A 553 5.12 5.58 -87.88
C ALA A 553 5.02 4.08 -88.22
N VAL A 554 5.52 3.20 -87.35
CA VAL A 554 5.41 1.74 -87.46
C VAL A 554 4.83 1.15 -86.18
N VAL A 555 3.49 1.00 -86.14
CA VAL A 555 2.76 0.37 -85.01
C VAL A 555 3.38 -0.99 -84.63
N GLY A 556 4.12 -1.01 -83.54
CA GLY A 556 4.80 -2.17 -82.99
C GLY A 556 3.87 -3.07 -82.19
N GLN A 557 4.38 -4.23 -81.74
CA GLN A 557 3.62 -5.12 -80.85
C GLN A 557 3.60 -4.58 -79.42
N GLY A 558 2.76 -3.59 -79.16
CA GLY A 558 2.59 -3.00 -77.82
C GLY A 558 1.90 -1.63 -77.76
N GLU A 559 1.65 -1.00 -78.91
CA GLU A 559 1.10 0.36 -79.00
C GLU A 559 -0.41 0.30 -79.33
N GLU A 560 -1.23 1.09 -78.62
CA GLU A 560 -2.69 1.13 -78.89
C GLU A 560 -3.00 1.97 -80.14
N CYS A 561 -2.12 2.92 -80.46
CA CYS A 561 -2.09 3.73 -81.68
C CYS A 561 -0.67 4.29 -81.89
N ASP A 562 -0.24 4.45 -83.15
CA ASP A 562 0.92 5.25 -83.57
C ASP A 562 0.50 5.91 -84.88
N ASP A 563 0.47 7.25 -84.89
CA ASP A 563 0.04 8.09 -86.00
C ASP A 563 1.22 8.84 -86.65
N GLY A 564 2.45 8.44 -86.31
CA GLY A 564 3.70 8.94 -86.87
C GLY A 564 4.06 10.38 -86.46
N ASN A 565 3.53 10.87 -85.35
CA ASN A 565 3.88 12.20 -84.81
C ASN A 565 3.67 12.29 -83.27
N ASP A 566 4.03 13.44 -82.68
CA ASP A 566 3.99 13.67 -81.23
C ASP A 566 2.89 14.68 -80.80
N GLN A 567 1.76 14.82 -81.53
CA GLN A 567 0.61 15.63 -81.09
C GLN A 567 -0.19 14.92 -79.97
N ASP A 568 -1.09 15.64 -79.30
CA ASP A 568 -1.88 15.13 -78.16
C ASP A 568 -3.40 15.39 -78.28
N ASP A 569 -3.82 16.13 -79.31
CA ASP A 569 -5.17 16.68 -79.50
C ASP A 569 -5.97 16.04 -80.66
N ASP A 570 -5.55 14.86 -81.12
CA ASP A 570 -6.26 14.05 -82.11
C ASP A 570 -6.57 12.62 -81.61
N ASP A 571 -6.70 11.67 -82.54
CA ASP A 571 -7.09 10.28 -82.27
C ASP A 571 -6.00 9.48 -81.51
N CYS A 572 -4.77 9.99 -81.36
CA CYS A 572 -3.71 9.35 -80.58
C CYS A 572 -2.83 10.35 -79.82
N ARG A 573 -2.66 10.15 -78.50
CA ARG A 573 -1.69 10.94 -77.70
C ARG A 573 -0.26 10.47 -77.94
N ASN A 574 0.72 11.33 -77.74
CA ASN A 574 2.16 11.03 -77.93
C ASN A 574 2.76 9.97 -76.97
N ASN A 575 1.95 9.43 -76.06
CA ASN A 575 2.25 8.24 -75.25
C ASN A 575 1.48 6.99 -75.70
N CYS A 576 0.93 7.05 -76.91
CA CYS A 576 0.30 5.97 -77.66
C CYS A 576 -1.03 5.49 -77.00
N ARG A 577 -1.92 6.44 -76.59
CA ARG A 577 -3.21 6.26 -75.83
C ARG A 577 -4.31 7.34 -76.09
N LEU A 578 -5.53 7.20 -75.48
CA LEU A 578 -6.80 7.94 -75.78
C LEU A 578 -7.36 8.94 -74.68
N PRO A 579 -8.29 9.92 -74.99
CA PRO A 579 -8.77 11.05 -74.13
C PRO A 579 -10.04 10.86 -73.19
N ARG A 580 -10.45 11.88 -72.36
CA ARG A 580 -11.47 11.82 -71.24
C ARG A 580 -12.09 13.17 -70.66
N CYS A 581 -13.40 13.18 -70.30
CA CYS A 581 -14.29 14.18 -69.59
C CYS A 581 -13.72 15.19 -68.57
N GLY A 582 -14.29 16.41 -68.58
CA GLY A 582 -14.08 17.49 -67.61
C GLY A 582 -13.02 18.49 -68.03
N ASP A 583 -12.84 18.70 -69.33
CA ASP A 583 -11.76 19.50 -69.93
C ASP A 583 -12.24 20.73 -70.72
N GLY A 584 -13.55 21.01 -70.73
CA GLY A 584 -14.16 22.17 -71.38
C GLY A 584 -14.53 21.95 -72.84
N VAL A 585 -14.42 20.73 -73.33
CA VAL A 585 -14.84 20.36 -74.68
C VAL A 585 -15.60 19.03 -74.61
N VAL A 586 -16.92 19.07 -74.82
CA VAL A 586 -17.76 17.85 -74.90
C VAL A 586 -17.21 16.92 -75.99
N GLN A 587 -16.62 15.79 -75.56
CA GLN A 587 -15.95 14.82 -76.42
C GLN A 587 -16.53 13.42 -76.22
N GLY A 588 -16.62 12.63 -77.30
CA GLY A 588 -17.12 11.26 -77.20
C GLY A 588 -18.56 11.14 -76.68
N ASP A 589 -18.77 10.33 -75.64
CA ASP A 589 -20.09 9.95 -75.09
C ASP A 589 -20.59 10.89 -73.96
N GLU A 590 -19.96 12.06 -73.77
CA GLU A 590 -20.29 13.03 -72.72
C GLU A 590 -21.56 13.82 -73.06
N THR A 591 -22.52 13.92 -72.13
CA THR A 591 -23.80 14.62 -72.37
C THR A 591 -23.78 16.11 -72.04
N CYS A 592 -22.88 16.53 -71.17
CA CYS A 592 -22.52 17.93 -70.92
C CYS A 592 -21.06 18.00 -70.42
N ASP A 593 -20.38 19.11 -70.67
CA ASP A 593 -19.08 19.48 -70.10
C ASP A 593 -19.05 21.02 -70.08
N ASP A 594 -19.01 21.60 -68.89
CA ASP A 594 -19.03 23.05 -68.65
C ASP A 594 -17.64 23.62 -68.33
N GLY A 595 -16.58 22.86 -68.61
CA GLY A 595 -15.20 23.25 -68.40
C GLY A 595 -14.74 23.20 -66.96
N ASN A 596 -15.48 22.51 -66.09
CA ASN A 596 -15.09 22.29 -64.72
C ASN A 596 -15.51 20.88 -64.23
N ARG A 597 -15.36 20.62 -62.92
CA ARG A 597 -15.74 19.36 -62.25
C ARG A 597 -16.44 19.65 -60.92
N VAL A 598 -17.26 20.69 -60.90
CA VAL A 598 -18.20 21.06 -59.86
C VAL A 598 -19.53 20.33 -60.15
N ASN A 599 -20.40 20.24 -59.14
CA ASN A 599 -21.66 19.46 -59.22
C ASN A 599 -22.90 20.35 -58.96
N SER A 600 -22.74 21.67 -58.87
CA SER A 600 -23.77 22.60 -58.38
C SER A 600 -24.16 23.65 -59.44
N ASP A 601 -23.84 23.35 -60.69
CA ASP A 601 -24.11 24.12 -61.91
C ASP A 601 -24.70 23.17 -62.98
N ASP A 602 -24.75 23.58 -64.25
CA ASP A 602 -25.57 22.91 -65.29
C ASP A 602 -25.14 21.45 -65.59
N CYS A 603 -23.95 21.02 -65.14
CA CYS A 603 -23.43 19.66 -65.31
C CYS A 603 -22.72 19.14 -64.03
N THR A 604 -22.64 17.82 -63.89
CA THR A 604 -21.89 17.13 -62.83
C THR A 604 -20.49 16.72 -63.32
N ASN A 605 -19.57 16.45 -62.39
CA ASN A 605 -18.18 16.07 -62.66
C ASN A 605 -17.96 14.74 -63.41
N VAL A 606 -19.03 14.02 -63.75
CA VAL A 606 -19.06 12.82 -64.62
C VAL A 606 -19.85 13.06 -65.91
N CYS A 607 -20.04 14.33 -66.31
CA CYS A 607 -20.61 14.76 -67.57
C CYS A 607 -22.13 14.44 -67.76
N LEU A 608 -22.93 14.52 -66.66
CA LEU A 608 -24.40 14.28 -66.56
C LEU A 608 -25.16 15.45 -65.90
N ILE A 609 -26.49 15.55 -66.08
CA ILE A 609 -27.38 16.66 -65.57
C ILE A 609 -27.91 16.37 -64.14
N ALA A 610 -28.00 17.40 -63.28
CA ALA A 610 -28.39 17.34 -61.84
C ALA A 610 -29.91 17.24 -61.52
N THR A 611 -30.27 16.73 -60.32
CA THR A 611 -31.66 16.43 -59.87
C THR A 611 -31.79 16.28 -58.33
N CYS A 612 -32.89 16.76 -57.71
CA CYS A 612 -33.20 16.59 -56.27
C CYS A 612 -32.90 15.17 -55.74
N GLY A 613 -32.33 15.10 -54.53
CA GLY A 613 -31.77 13.91 -53.90
C GLY A 613 -30.26 13.73 -54.15
N ASP A 614 -29.59 14.70 -54.80
CA ASP A 614 -28.16 14.63 -55.15
C ASP A 614 -27.21 15.29 -54.14
N GLY A 615 -27.76 15.91 -53.09
CA GLY A 615 -27.03 16.43 -51.93
C GLY A 615 -26.66 17.90 -52.00
N PHE A 616 -27.24 18.65 -52.95
CA PHE A 616 -27.00 20.07 -53.13
C PHE A 616 -28.31 20.85 -53.19
N THR A 617 -28.61 21.66 -52.17
CA THR A 617 -29.85 22.46 -52.12
C THR A 617 -29.85 23.60 -53.16
N GLN A 618 -30.66 23.46 -54.22
CA GLN A 618 -30.76 24.41 -55.34
C GLN A 618 -31.89 25.42 -55.14
N LEU A 619 -31.48 26.67 -54.88
CA LEU A 619 -32.37 27.77 -54.50
C LEU A 619 -33.46 28.07 -55.56
N GLY A 620 -34.69 27.63 -55.30
CA GLY A 620 -35.86 27.83 -56.16
C GLY A 620 -36.22 26.64 -57.05
N VAL A 621 -35.57 25.49 -56.87
CA VAL A 621 -35.97 24.19 -57.44
C VAL A 621 -36.56 23.29 -56.34
N GLU A 622 -35.93 23.24 -55.16
CA GLU A 622 -36.45 22.57 -53.96
C GLU A 622 -36.45 23.47 -52.70
N ASP A 623 -37.26 23.11 -51.71
CA ASP A 623 -37.26 23.77 -50.38
C ASP A 623 -36.24 23.13 -49.41
N CYS A 624 -35.81 21.89 -49.67
CA CYS A 624 -34.77 21.14 -48.96
C CYS A 624 -34.19 20.00 -49.86
N ASP A 625 -32.97 19.55 -49.58
CA ASP A 625 -32.29 18.36 -50.16
C ASP A 625 -31.25 17.87 -49.14
N ASP A 626 -31.29 16.58 -48.81
CA ASP A 626 -30.38 15.89 -47.88
C ASP A 626 -29.74 14.62 -48.48
N ALA A 627 -29.49 14.65 -49.79
CA ALA A 627 -28.73 13.65 -50.56
C ALA A 627 -29.34 12.24 -50.61
N ASN A 628 -30.65 12.10 -50.36
CA ASN A 628 -31.30 10.80 -50.28
C ASN A 628 -32.82 10.85 -50.60
N ASP A 629 -33.43 9.69 -50.87
CA ASP A 629 -34.88 9.54 -51.21
C ASP A 629 -35.71 8.95 -50.03
N VAL A 630 -35.45 9.34 -48.76
CA VAL A 630 -36.08 8.72 -47.58
C VAL A 630 -37.18 9.59 -46.97
N GLN A 631 -38.44 9.21 -47.18
CA GLN A 631 -39.65 9.89 -46.65
C GLN A 631 -39.76 10.04 -45.10
N THR A 632 -38.76 9.66 -44.31
CA THR A 632 -38.82 9.61 -42.84
C THR A 632 -37.85 10.55 -42.12
N ASP A 633 -37.19 11.46 -42.83
CA ASP A 633 -36.36 12.51 -42.24
C ASP A 633 -36.98 13.90 -42.47
N ALA A 634 -36.15 14.96 -42.45
CA ALA A 634 -36.61 16.35 -42.48
C ALA A 634 -37.08 16.79 -43.87
N CYS A 635 -36.67 16.11 -44.95
CA CYS A 635 -37.03 16.41 -46.32
C CYS A 635 -37.73 15.22 -46.99
N LEU A 636 -38.99 15.39 -47.40
CA LEU A 636 -39.70 14.35 -48.13
C LEU A 636 -39.11 14.13 -49.53
N ASP A 637 -39.38 12.95 -50.13
CA ASP A 637 -38.95 12.58 -51.48
C ASP A 637 -39.61 13.40 -52.61
N ASP A 638 -40.52 14.32 -52.27
CA ASP A 638 -41.02 15.38 -53.15
C ASP A 638 -40.39 16.76 -52.88
N CYS A 639 -39.29 16.77 -52.11
CA CYS A 639 -38.45 17.91 -51.73
C CYS A 639 -39.21 18.97 -50.89
N THR A 640 -40.11 18.51 -50.00
CA THR A 640 -40.91 19.34 -49.07
C THR A 640 -40.65 19.02 -47.58
N ALA A 641 -40.86 20.02 -46.70
CA ALA A 641 -40.53 19.90 -45.27
C ALA A 641 -41.62 19.20 -44.42
N ALA A 642 -41.18 18.38 -43.46
CA ALA A 642 -42.02 17.55 -42.57
C ALA A 642 -42.98 18.31 -41.63
N SER A 643 -43.95 17.60 -41.02
CA SER A 643 -44.93 18.16 -40.06
C SER A 643 -45.42 17.12 -39.04
N CYS A 644 -45.50 17.53 -37.77
CA CYS A 644 -45.88 16.74 -36.59
C CYS A 644 -47.35 16.29 -36.57
N GLY A 645 -47.60 15.06 -36.05
CA GLY A 645 -48.92 14.48 -35.81
C GLY A 645 -49.41 13.52 -36.90
N ASP A 646 -48.52 13.09 -37.81
CA ASP A 646 -48.85 12.27 -38.99
C ASP A 646 -48.68 10.75 -38.78
N GLY A 647 -48.15 10.35 -37.62
CA GLY A 647 -47.91 8.97 -37.22
C GLY A 647 -46.51 8.43 -37.51
N HIS A 648 -45.54 9.28 -37.87
CA HIS A 648 -44.17 8.88 -38.17
C HIS A 648 -43.15 9.72 -37.38
N VAL A 649 -42.41 9.08 -36.48
CA VAL A 649 -41.35 9.75 -35.69
C VAL A 649 -40.11 9.96 -36.56
N ARG A 650 -39.81 11.20 -36.94
CA ARG A 650 -38.69 11.56 -37.83
C ARG A 650 -37.46 12.00 -37.04
N ALA A 651 -36.41 11.19 -37.10
CA ALA A 651 -35.21 11.34 -36.29
C ALA A 651 -34.51 12.70 -36.53
N GLY A 652 -34.55 13.58 -35.52
CA GLY A 652 -33.91 14.90 -35.55
C GLY A 652 -34.86 16.07 -35.84
N ALA A 653 -36.09 15.80 -36.30
CA ALA A 653 -37.15 16.81 -36.46
C ALA A 653 -38.17 16.76 -35.31
N GLU A 654 -38.55 15.55 -34.87
CA GLU A 654 -39.46 15.32 -33.74
C GLU A 654 -39.02 14.16 -32.85
N VAL A 655 -39.34 14.24 -31.55
CA VAL A 655 -38.90 13.25 -30.55
C VAL A 655 -39.93 12.14 -30.35
N CYS A 656 -41.19 12.41 -30.65
CA CYS A 656 -42.29 11.45 -30.71
C CYS A 656 -43.35 11.95 -31.69
N ASP A 657 -44.21 11.03 -32.13
CA ASP A 657 -45.44 11.25 -32.89
C ASP A 657 -46.32 10.01 -32.65
N ASP A 658 -47.49 10.20 -32.04
CA ASP A 658 -48.49 9.15 -31.77
C ASP A 658 -49.74 9.28 -32.67
N GLY A 659 -49.58 9.96 -33.81
CA GLY A 659 -50.54 10.03 -34.92
C GLY A 659 -51.79 10.85 -34.65
N ASN A 660 -51.77 11.73 -33.65
CA ASN A 660 -52.90 12.58 -33.30
C ASN A 660 -52.53 13.83 -32.46
N ASP A 661 -53.38 14.85 -32.47
CA ASP A 661 -53.17 16.14 -31.79
C ASP A 661 -53.70 16.18 -30.33
N ILE A 662 -53.51 15.12 -29.53
CA ILE A 662 -53.95 15.07 -28.13
C ILE A 662 -52.75 15.24 -27.19
N ASN A 663 -52.97 15.89 -26.04
CA ASN A 663 -51.93 16.28 -25.08
C ASN A 663 -51.81 15.33 -23.87
N THR A 664 -52.45 14.17 -23.90
CA THR A 664 -52.61 13.28 -22.72
C THR A 664 -52.04 11.88 -22.90
N ASP A 665 -51.56 11.57 -24.11
CA ASP A 665 -50.99 10.31 -24.57
C ASP A 665 -49.45 10.39 -24.63
N ALA A 666 -48.79 9.68 -25.55
CA ALA A 666 -47.34 9.48 -25.49
C ALA A 666 -46.56 10.74 -25.89
N CYS A 667 -47.16 11.56 -26.76
CA CYS A 667 -46.63 12.83 -27.22
C CYS A 667 -47.54 14.00 -26.81
N THR A 668 -47.07 15.22 -27.08
CA THR A 668 -47.88 16.45 -26.97
C THR A 668 -48.15 17.00 -28.37
N ASP A 669 -49.12 17.91 -28.51
CA ASP A 669 -49.48 18.59 -29.77
C ASP A 669 -48.38 19.50 -30.37
N THR A 670 -47.18 19.50 -29.76
CA THR A 670 -45.95 20.14 -30.24
C THR A 670 -44.80 19.15 -30.47
N CYS A 671 -45.11 17.85 -30.55
CA CYS A 671 -44.18 16.74 -30.70
C CYS A 671 -43.03 16.69 -29.67
N VAL A 672 -43.35 17.01 -28.41
CA VAL A 672 -42.47 16.82 -27.25
C VAL A 672 -42.98 15.65 -26.41
N ALA A 673 -42.09 14.74 -26.04
CA ALA A 673 -42.41 13.59 -25.18
C ALA A 673 -42.88 14.06 -23.79
N ALA A 674 -43.90 13.38 -23.23
CA ALA A 674 -44.38 13.61 -21.88
C ALA A 674 -43.24 13.45 -20.85
N ARG A 675 -43.08 14.41 -19.93
CA ARG A 675 -41.99 14.45 -18.95
C ARG A 675 -42.51 14.33 -17.53
N CYS A 676 -41.74 13.73 -16.63
CA CYS A 676 -42.07 13.81 -15.20
C CYS A 676 -41.98 15.26 -14.71
N GLY A 677 -42.84 15.63 -13.75
CA GLY A 677 -42.98 16.99 -13.26
C GLY A 677 -43.88 17.89 -14.10
N ASP A 678 -44.63 17.32 -15.05
CA ASP A 678 -45.58 18.09 -15.88
C ASP A 678 -46.94 18.33 -15.21
N GLY A 679 -47.16 17.75 -14.01
CA GLY A 679 -48.38 17.85 -13.22
C GLY A 679 -49.47 16.85 -13.62
N PHE A 680 -49.15 15.85 -14.45
CA PHE A 680 -50.12 14.86 -14.94
C PHE A 680 -49.68 13.42 -14.67
N VAL A 681 -50.27 12.80 -13.64
CA VAL A 681 -50.20 11.35 -13.39
C VAL A 681 -51.02 10.59 -14.44
N ARG A 682 -50.43 9.58 -15.09
CA ARG A 682 -51.04 8.86 -16.22
C ARG A 682 -51.04 7.35 -15.97
N GLU A 683 -52.23 6.77 -15.81
CA GLU A 683 -52.43 5.35 -15.49
C GLU A 683 -51.78 4.43 -16.54
N GLY A 684 -50.75 3.69 -16.12
CA GLY A 684 -50.00 2.77 -16.98
C GLY A 684 -48.75 3.34 -17.67
N VAL A 685 -48.42 4.63 -17.46
CA VAL A 685 -47.20 5.26 -18.01
C VAL A 685 -46.33 5.93 -16.93
N LYS A 686 -46.95 6.45 -15.85
CA LYS A 686 -46.26 7.08 -14.71
C LYS A 686 -46.91 6.61 -13.41
N ALA A 687 -46.13 6.28 -12.38
CA ALA A 687 -46.67 5.87 -11.07
C ALA A 687 -47.08 7.07 -10.21
N CYS A 688 -46.35 8.18 -10.32
CA CYS A 688 -46.64 9.45 -9.63
C CYS A 688 -46.13 10.63 -10.48
N ASP A 689 -46.45 11.86 -10.08
CA ASP A 689 -45.96 13.13 -10.64
C ASP A 689 -46.24 14.24 -9.62
N ASP A 690 -45.21 14.91 -9.11
CA ASP A 690 -45.30 15.91 -8.03
C ASP A 690 -45.11 17.35 -8.53
N GLN A 691 -45.25 17.58 -9.84
CA GLN A 691 -45.12 18.88 -10.52
C GLN A 691 -43.68 19.46 -10.52
N ASN A 692 -42.66 18.66 -10.21
CA ASN A 692 -41.28 19.11 -10.29
C ASN A 692 -40.32 18.01 -10.78
N VAL A 693 -39.01 18.31 -10.83
CA VAL A 693 -37.97 17.45 -11.42
C VAL A 693 -36.77 17.27 -10.49
N VAL A 694 -37.00 17.44 -9.19
CA VAL A 694 -36.09 16.95 -8.15
C VAL A 694 -36.27 15.43 -8.08
N ASP A 695 -35.22 14.73 -7.67
CA ASP A 695 -35.25 13.27 -7.47
C ASP A 695 -35.49 12.90 -6.00
N GLN A 696 -35.14 13.81 -5.09
CA GLN A 696 -35.04 13.62 -3.63
C GLN A 696 -36.34 13.93 -2.87
N ASP A 697 -37.48 13.92 -3.56
CA ASP A 697 -38.82 14.11 -2.99
C ASP A 697 -39.76 12.98 -3.43
N ALA A 698 -41.08 13.20 -3.50
CA ALA A 698 -42.05 12.11 -3.59
C ALA A 698 -42.01 11.31 -4.91
N CYS A 699 -41.45 11.87 -5.98
CA CYS A 699 -41.28 11.22 -7.27
C CYS A 699 -39.87 11.42 -7.82
N THR A 700 -39.29 10.36 -8.38
CA THR A 700 -38.07 10.47 -9.17
C THR A 700 -38.36 11.13 -10.52
N ASN A 701 -37.35 11.73 -11.17
CA ASN A 701 -37.45 12.31 -12.52
C ASN A 701 -37.90 11.30 -13.60
N SER A 702 -37.84 10.00 -13.28
CA SER A 702 -38.29 8.88 -14.11
C SER A 702 -39.77 8.53 -13.93
N CYS A 703 -40.48 9.21 -13.02
CA CYS A 703 -41.89 8.97 -12.66
C CYS A 703 -42.18 7.61 -12.01
N ALA A 704 -41.17 7.07 -11.31
CA ALA A 704 -41.35 6.13 -10.22
C ALA A 704 -41.55 6.88 -8.89
N LEU A 705 -42.27 6.26 -7.95
CA LEU A 705 -42.25 6.70 -6.55
C LEU A 705 -40.83 6.53 -6.03
N ALA A 706 -40.27 7.57 -5.41
CA ALA A 706 -39.00 7.44 -4.68
C ALA A 706 -39.25 6.53 -3.48
N ALA A 707 -38.50 5.43 -3.41
CA ALA A 707 -38.70 4.40 -2.41
C ALA A 707 -37.42 3.59 -2.17
N CYS A 708 -37.10 3.45 -0.88
CA CYS A 708 -36.04 2.61 -0.33
C CYS A 708 -35.55 1.46 -1.22
N GLY A 709 -34.28 1.53 -1.60
CA GLY A 709 -33.58 0.58 -2.46
C GLY A 709 -33.55 0.97 -3.94
N ASP A 710 -33.91 2.21 -4.30
CA ASP A 710 -33.91 2.70 -5.71
C ASP A 710 -32.69 3.57 -6.07
N GLY A 711 -31.87 3.93 -5.09
CA GLY A 711 -30.63 4.71 -5.21
C GLY A 711 -30.82 6.20 -4.94
N ILE A 712 -32.01 6.61 -4.48
CA ILE A 712 -32.41 8.02 -4.41
C ILE A 712 -33.05 8.33 -3.05
N ARG A 713 -32.19 8.68 -2.08
CA ARG A 713 -32.63 9.08 -0.74
C ARG A 713 -33.53 10.33 -0.76
N ARG A 714 -34.72 10.23 -0.17
CA ARG A 714 -35.61 11.38 0.07
C ARG A 714 -35.09 12.34 1.15
N LEU A 715 -35.17 13.64 0.85
CA LEU A 715 -34.77 14.75 1.74
C LEU A 715 -35.93 15.70 2.10
N ASP A 716 -37.15 15.41 1.64
CA ASP A 716 -38.35 16.24 1.89
C ASP A 716 -39.07 15.92 3.22
N LEU A 717 -38.66 14.87 3.91
CA LEU A 717 -39.22 14.38 5.18
C LEU A 717 -38.21 14.47 6.33
N ASN A 718 -38.70 14.61 7.57
CA ASN A 718 -37.86 14.61 8.76
C ASN A 718 -37.85 13.24 9.44
N GLU A 719 -36.85 13.01 10.29
CA GLU A 719 -36.74 11.79 11.09
C GLU A 719 -37.99 11.59 11.97
N GLY A 720 -38.71 10.49 11.73
CA GLY A 720 -39.98 10.16 12.39
C GLY A 720 -41.25 10.38 11.55
N ASP A 721 -41.16 11.02 10.37
CA ASP A 721 -42.27 11.13 9.42
C ASP A 721 -42.53 9.79 8.68
N GLU A 722 -43.79 9.51 8.32
CA GLU A 722 -44.17 8.26 7.62
C GLU A 722 -43.59 8.25 6.20
N GLY A 723 -42.58 7.40 5.97
CA GLY A 723 -41.84 7.29 4.71
C GLY A 723 -40.50 8.03 4.66
N TYR A 724 -39.96 8.48 5.80
CA TYR A 724 -38.61 9.01 5.92
C TYR A 724 -37.52 7.95 5.65
N GLU A 725 -36.43 8.37 4.99
CA GLU A 725 -35.29 7.53 4.62
C GLU A 725 -33.99 8.14 5.17
N GLY A 726 -33.31 7.43 6.07
CA GLY A 726 -32.01 7.82 6.62
C GLY A 726 -30.85 7.60 5.65
N CYS A 727 -31.00 6.63 4.74
CA CYS A 727 -30.06 6.25 3.70
C CYS A 727 -30.83 5.67 2.49
N ASP A 728 -30.15 5.51 1.36
CA ASP A 728 -30.54 4.62 0.25
C ASP A 728 -29.26 4.28 -0.54
N ASP A 729 -29.02 2.99 -0.83
CA ASP A 729 -27.86 2.51 -1.59
C ASP A 729 -28.23 1.76 -2.89
N GLY A 730 -29.51 1.81 -3.29
CA GLY A 730 -29.99 1.26 -4.55
C GLY A 730 -30.20 -0.25 -4.57
N ASN A 731 -30.36 -0.90 -3.41
CA ASN A 731 -30.66 -2.32 -3.36
C ASN A 731 -31.46 -2.78 -2.11
N ASP A 732 -31.92 -4.04 -2.11
CA ASP A 732 -32.79 -4.66 -1.08
C ASP A 732 -32.00 -5.52 -0.04
N VAL A 733 -30.67 -5.38 0.04
CA VAL A 733 -29.82 -6.18 0.94
C VAL A 733 -29.83 -5.54 2.35
N ASN A 734 -29.51 -6.35 3.36
CA ASN A 734 -29.46 -5.97 4.78
C ASN A 734 -28.06 -6.23 5.36
N THR A 735 -27.02 -6.18 4.53
CA THR A 735 -25.64 -6.55 4.90
C THR A 735 -24.66 -5.55 4.32
N ASP A 736 -25.09 -4.30 4.24
CA ASP A 736 -24.50 -3.15 3.58
C ASP A 736 -25.07 -1.88 4.25
N ALA A 737 -24.53 -0.70 3.90
CA ALA A 737 -24.65 0.53 4.69
C ALA A 737 -26.09 1.05 4.89
N CYS A 738 -27.04 0.57 4.09
CA CYS A 738 -28.45 0.84 4.27
C CYS A 738 -29.24 -0.46 4.42
N LEU A 739 -30.01 -0.59 5.51
CA LEU A 739 -30.97 -1.67 5.65
C LEU A 739 -32.15 -1.45 4.70
N ASN A 740 -32.84 -2.51 4.26
CA ASN A 740 -34.07 -2.42 3.44
C ASN A 740 -35.28 -1.74 4.12
N THR A 741 -35.10 -1.22 5.34
CA THR A 741 -36.01 -0.28 6.03
C THR A 741 -35.58 1.18 5.88
N CYS A 742 -34.54 1.47 5.09
CA CYS A 742 -33.87 2.75 4.91
C CYS A 742 -33.49 3.46 6.20
N THR A 743 -33.10 2.65 7.18
CA THR A 743 -32.44 3.04 8.42
C THR A 743 -30.95 2.75 8.27
N SER A 744 -30.11 3.71 8.64
CA SER A 744 -28.66 3.54 8.63
C SER A 744 -28.24 2.37 9.53
N ALA A 745 -27.25 1.63 9.06
CA ALA A 745 -26.48 0.66 9.83
C ALA A 745 -26.14 1.16 11.24
N ARG A 746 -26.23 0.29 12.26
CA ARG A 746 -25.74 0.57 13.61
C ARG A 746 -24.99 -0.64 14.16
N CYS A 747 -23.79 -0.39 14.68
CA CYS A 747 -23.01 -1.39 15.38
C CYS A 747 -23.83 -2.00 16.53
N GLY A 748 -23.73 -3.32 16.72
CA GLY A 748 -24.41 -4.05 17.80
C GLY A 748 -25.90 -4.32 17.57
N ASP A 749 -26.42 -4.20 16.35
CA ASP A 749 -27.82 -4.51 16.01
C ASP A 749 -28.10 -6.02 15.77
N GLY A 750 -27.05 -6.83 15.68
CA GLY A 750 -27.09 -8.28 15.50
C GLY A 750 -26.81 -8.76 14.08
N ILE A 751 -26.34 -7.89 13.18
CA ILE A 751 -26.16 -8.20 11.75
C ILE A 751 -24.83 -7.63 11.23
N VAL A 752 -23.85 -8.49 10.94
CA VAL A 752 -22.57 -8.05 10.33
C VAL A 752 -22.75 -7.59 8.87
N GLN A 753 -22.56 -6.30 8.62
CA GLN A 753 -22.71 -5.65 7.31
C GLN A 753 -21.37 -5.48 6.58
N ALA A 754 -21.24 -6.09 5.41
CA ALA A 754 -20.01 -6.20 4.64
C ALA A 754 -19.53 -4.82 4.13
N GLY A 755 -18.41 -4.36 4.67
CA GLY A 755 -17.80 -3.06 4.32
C GLY A 755 -18.31 -1.89 5.16
N VAL A 756 -19.08 -2.17 6.21
CA VAL A 756 -19.58 -1.19 7.19
C VAL A 756 -19.03 -1.52 8.58
N GLU A 757 -19.15 -2.79 8.98
CA GLU A 757 -18.55 -3.35 10.19
C GLU A 757 -17.79 -4.64 9.88
N GLU A 758 -16.69 -4.89 10.60
CA GLU A 758 -15.95 -6.16 10.46
C GLU A 758 -16.51 -7.25 11.38
N CYS A 759 -17.23 -6.87 12.45
CA CYS A 759 -17.90 -7.78 13.38
C CYS A 759 -19.11 -7.11 14.08
N ASP A 760 -19.99 -7.91 14.67
CA ASP A 760 -21.13 -7.48 15.52
C ASP A 760 -21.29 -8.51 16.65
N ASP A 761 -21.48 -8.04 17.89
CA ASP A 761 -21.71 -8.87 19.07
C ASP A 761 -23.01 -8.55 19.84
N GLN A 762 -23.96 -7.88 19.17
CA GLN A 762 -25.30 -7.53 19.66
C GLN A 762 -25.34 -6.55 20.85
N ASN A 763 -24.28 -5.78 21.12
CA ASN A 763 -24.28 -4.79 22.20
C ASN A 763 -23.35 -3.58 21.99
N ASP A 764 -23.54 -2.52 22.79
CA ASP A 764 -22.81 -1.23 22.72
C ASP A 764 -21.68 -1.14 23.79
N VAL A 765 -21.05 -2.25 24.19
CA VAL A 765 -19.96 -2.24 25.20
C VAL A 765 -18.60 -2.13 24.51
N ASP A 766 -17.68 -1.36 25.09
CA ASP A 766 -16.30 -1.33 24.61
C ASP A 766 -15.49 -2.49 25.19
N GLY A 767 -14.81 -3.21 24.29
CA GLY A 767 -13.75 -4.16 24.64
C GLY A 767 -14.19 -5.61 24.79
N ASP A 768 -15.40 -6.02 24.38
CA ASP A 768 -15.77 -7.43 24.29
C ASP A 768 -15.41 -8.07 22.93
N ALA A 769 -16.37 -8.54 22.12
CA ALA A 769 -16.01 -9.26 20.89
C ALA A 769 -15.74 -8.28 19.71
N CYS A 770 -16.36 -7.11 19.76
CA CYS A 770 -16.11 -5.93 18.95
C CYS A 770 -15.80 -4.71 19.84
N ASP A 771 -15.36 -3.61 19.24
CA ASP A 771 -15.43 -2.28 19.89
C ASP A 771 -16.67 -1.50 19.42
N ASN A 772 -16.97 -0.36 20.06
CA ASN A 772 -18.10 0.48 19.66
C ASN A 772 -17.92 1.16 18.27
N GLN A 773 -16.76 1.01 17.64
CA GLN A 773 -16.46 1.40 16.26
C GLN A 773 -16.61 0.22 15.27
N CYS A 774 -17.10 -0.92 15.76
CA CYS A 774 -17.37 -2.14 15.01
C CYS A 774 -16.13 -2.75 14.33
N GLN A 775 -14.98 -2.59 14.99
CA GLN A 775 -13.71 -3.22 14.63
C GLN A 775 -13.44 -4.44 15.52
N PHE A 776 -12.64 -5.37 14.98
CA PHE A 776 -12.13 -6.48 15.75
C PHE A 776 -11.21 -6.00 16.86
N GLY A 777 -11.58 -6.29 18.12
CA GLY A 777 -10.73 -6.05 19.29
C GLY A 777 -9.30 -6.60 19.11
N LEU A 778 -8.33 -5.96 19.76
CA LEU A 778 -6.91 -6.16 19.49
C LEU A 778 -6.50 -7.65 19.50
N GLY A 779 -5.95 -8.13 18.39
CA GLY A 779 -5.52 -9.52 18.21
C GLY A 779 -6.63 -10.51 17.82
N ARG A 780 -7.85 -10.08 17.50
CA ARG A 780 -8.94 -10.98 17.07
C ARG A 780 -8.89 -11.33 15.57
N SER A 781 -8.22 -10.54 14.72
CA SER A 781 -8.17 -10.76 13.26
C SER A 781 -6.77 -10.49 12.65
N GLU A 782 -6.55 -10.94 11.41
CA GLU A 782 -5.31 -10.66 10.66
C GLU A 782 -5.15 -9.15 10.34
N ASN A 783 -6.25 -8.40 10.30
CA ASN A 783 -6.29 -6.95 10.05
C ASN A 783 -6.04 -6.12 11.32
N SER A 784 -6.38 -6.66 12.49
CA SER A 784 -6.15 -6.06 13.82
C SER A 784 -5.28 -6.98 14.68
N PRO A 785 -4.01 -7.23 14.32
CA PRO A 785 -3.12 -8.10 15.07
C PRO A 785 -2.47 -7.35 16.25
N ALA A 786 -2.23 -8.05 17.36
CA ALA A 786 -1.56 -7.47 18.53
C ALA A 786 -0.04 -7.67 18.49
N SER A 787 0.75 -6.80 19.13
CA SER A 787 2.21 -7.00 19.22
C SER A 787 2.59 -8.26 20.01
N SER A 788 1.83 -8.59 21.06
CA SER A 788 2.00 -9.80 21.88
C SER A 788 0.69 -10.21 22.56
N CYS A 789 0.63 -11.43 23.10
CA CYS A 789 -0.48 -11.84 23.97
C CYS A 789 -0.63 -10.93 25.21
N ARG A 790 0.46 -10.29 25.65
CA ARG A 790 0.44 -9.34 26.78
C ARG A 790 -0.27 -8.05 26.39
N ALA A 791 0.01 -7.49 25.22
CA ALA A 791 -0.66 -6.30 24.71
C ALA A 791 -2.19 -6.46 24.59
N ILE A 792 -2.67 -7.66 24.24
CA ILE A 792 -4.11 -7.99 24.21
C ILE A 792 -4.72 -7.89 25.61
N LEU A 793 -4.06 -8.47 26.62
CA LEU A 793 -4.56 -8.50 28.00
C LEU A 793 -4.43 -7.14 28.71
N ASP A 794 -3.47 -6.31 28.32
CA ASP A 794 -3.37 -4.92 28.80
C ASP A 794 -4.42 -4.01 28.16
N ALA A 795 -4.88 -4.32 26.93
CA ALA A 795 -5.96 -3.60 26.25
C ALA A 795 -7.35 -3.99 26.74
N ASP A 796 -7.62 -5.28 26.95
CA ASP A 796 -8.83 -5.77 27.63
C ASP A 796 -8.48 -6.83 28.68
N ALA A 797 -8.87 -6.58 29.93
CA ALA A 797 -8.67 -7.50 31.06
C ALA A 797 -9.69 -8.67 31.11
N GLN A 798 -10.72 -8.68 30.25
CA GLN A 798 -11.76 -9.71 30.19
C GLN A 798 -11.44 -10.85 29.21
N VAL A 799 -10.44 -10.70 28.34
CA VAL A 799 -10.02 -11.72 27.37
C VAL A 799 -9.69 -13.08 28.02
N THR A 800 -10.22 -14.15 27.43
CA THR A 800 -9.95 -15.52 27.86
C THR A 800 -8.80 -16.16 27.06
N SER A 801 -8.10 -17.14 27.64
CA SER A 801 -7.09 -17.93 26.94
C SER A 801 -7.65 -18.59 25.67
N GLY A 802 -6.89 -18.54 24.56
CA GLY A 802 -7.38 -18.91 23.23
C GLY A 802 -6.36 -18.61 22.12
N VAL A 803 -6.78 -18.71 20.86
CA VAL A 803 -5.94 -18.36 19.70
C VAL A 803 -6.20 -16.90 19.30
N TYR A 804 -5.13 -16.16 19.05
CA TYR A 804 -5.14 -14.74 18.68
C TYR A 804 -4.13 -14.47 17.57
N TRP A 805 -4.33 -13.38 16.83
CA TRP A 805 -3.45 -12.89 15.78
C TRP A 805 -2.39 -11.94 16.33
N LEU A 806 -1.12 -12.25 16.08
CA LEU A 806 0.03 -11.48 16.55
C LEU A 806 0.90 -10.94 15.39
N GLN A 807 1.39 -9.72 15.57
CA GLN A 807 2.37 -9.05 14.73
C GLN A 807 3.38 -8.26 15.60
N PRO A 808 4.42 -8.92 16.14
CA PRO A 808 5.38 -8.27 17.06
C PRO A 808 6.33 -7.25 16.40
N ASN A 809 6.50 -7.32 15.08
CA ASN A 809 7.31 -6.41 14.25
C ASN A 809 6.68 -6.34 12.84
N ASP A 810 7.30 -5.66 11.87
CA ASP A 810 6.86 -5.53 10.46
C ASP A 810 6.71 -6.86 9.65
N ASP A 811 6.84 -8.01 10.29
CA ASP A 811 6.58 -9.34 9.73
C ASP A 811 5.07 -9.56 9.48
N PRO A 812 4.65 -10.39 8.51
CA PRO A 812 3.24 -10.73 8.34
C PRO A 812 2.63 -11.37 9.59
N ALA A 813 1.43 -10.93 9.96
CA ALA A 813 0.68 -11.41 11.13
C ALA A 813 0.50 -12.94 11.13
N PHE A 814 0.33 -13.51 12.32
CA PHE A 814 0.19 -14.95 12.49
C PHE A 814 -0.59 -15.34 13.74
N GLU A 815 -1.31 -16.45 13.68
CA GLU A 815 -1.99 -17.03 14.84
C GLU A 815 -1.00 -17.58 15.88
N ALA A 816 -1.27 -17.32 17.16
CA ALA A 816 -0.59 -17.93 18.31
C ALA A 816 -1.61 -18.23 19.42
N TYR A 817 -1.33 -19.25 20.24
CA TYR A 817 -2.12 -19.48 21.45
C TYR A 817 -1.64 -18.58 22.60
N CYS A 818 -2.57 -17.81 23.16
CA CYS A 818 -2.36 -16.97 24.33
C CYS A 818 -2.99 -17.59 25.58
N ASP A 819 -2.24 -17.72 26.66
CA ASP A 819 -2.78 -17.95 28.00
C ASP A 819 -2.92 -16.62 28.76
N MET A 820 -4.17 -16.19 28.89
CA MET A 820 -4.58 -14.95 29.54
C MET A 820 -4.86 -15.13 31.04
N THR A 821 -4.73 -16.35 31.57
CA THR A 821 -5.21 -16.71 32.92
C THR A 821 -4.10 -17.11 33.89
N THR A 822 -3.10 -17.87 33.42
CA THR A 822 -2.03 -18.38 34.30
C THR A 822 -1.09 -17.25 34.74
N ASN A 823 -0.84 -17.14 36.05
CA ASN A 823 0.12 -16.19 36.65
C ASN A 823 0.03 -14.74 36.11
N GLY A 824 -1.19 -14.21 36.00
CA GLY A 824 -1.44 -12.84 35.53
C GLY A 824 -1.50 -12.68 34.00
N GLY A 825 -1.47 -13.80 33.25
CA GLY A 825 -1.77 -13.83 31.82
C GLY A 825 -0.75 -13.13 30.91
N GLY A 826 -1.14 -12.99 29.64
CA GLY A 826 -0.32 -12.40 28.58
C GLY A 826 0.72 -13.35 27.98
N TRP A 827 0.59 -14.66 28.20
CA TRP A 827 1.60 -15.65 27.86
C TRP A 827 1.41 -16.23 26.45
N THR A 828 2.39 -16.06 25.57
CA THR A 828 2.39 -16.59 24.20
C THR A 828 3.01 -17.98 24.13
N LEU A 829 2.28 -18.99 23.62
CA LEU A 829 2.82 -20.35 23.43
C LEU A 829 3.85 -20.37 22.29
N VAL A 830 5.13 -20.55 22.63
CA VAL A 830 6.24 -20.55 21.66
C VAL A 830 6.69 -21.96 21.25
N ALA A 831 6.56 -22.96 22.12
CA ALA A 831 6.86 -24.35 21.78
C ALA A 831 6.08 -25.37 22.64
N ILE A 832 5.84 -26.55 22.07
CA ILE A 832 5.39 -27.76 22.75
C ILE A 832 6.51 -28.80 22.61
N ILE A 833 6.88 -29.43 23.72
CA ILE A 833 7.92 -30.46 23.76
C ILE A 833 7.38 -31.69 24.51
N THR A 834 7.44 -32.86 23.88
CA THR A 834 6.91 -34.13 24.42
C THR A 834 7.81 -35.33 24.06
N ASN A 835 7.52 -36.50 24.63
CA ASN A 835 8.07 -37.80 24.20
C ASN A 835 7.09 -38.64 23.35
N ALA A 836 5.94 -38.07 22.98
CA ALA A 836 4.88 -38.81 22.30
C ALA A 836 5.12 -39.03 20.80
N ASP A 837 6.00 -38.25 20.16
CA ASP A 837 6.25 -38.28 18.72
C ASP A 837 7.74 -38.26 18.32
N GLY A 838 8.09 -37.63 17.19
CA GLY A 838 9.41 -37.79 16.55
C GLY A 838 10.53 -36.96 17.18
N GLU A 839 11.78 -37.29 16.87
CA GLU A 839 13.01 -36.68 17.42
C GLU A 839 13.28 -35.20 16.99
N ASN A 840 12.28 -34.31 17.05
CA ASN A 840 12.40 -32.95 16.53
C ASN A 840 13.28 -32.04 17.42
N TRP A 841 13.27 -32.22 18.74
CA TRP A 841 14.05 -31.40 19.68
C TRP A 841 15.38 -32.05 20.14
N ASN A 842 15.83 -33.13 19.50
CA ASN A 842 17.03 -33.91 19.87
C ASN A 842 18.40 -33.22 19.57
N LYS A 843 19.51 -33.88 19.95
CA LYS A 843 20.90 -33.38 19.78
C LYS A 843 21.20 -33.03 18.33
N GLY A 844 21.83 -31.88 18.12
CA GLY A 844 22.18 -31.42 16.77
C GLY A 844 20.97 -31.14 15.88
N SER A 845 19.75 -31.18 16.42
CA SER A 845 18.57 -30.74 15.68
C SER A 845 18.67 -29.24 15.41
N ALA A 846 18.62 -28.87 14.14
CA ALA A 846 18.59 -27.47 13.72
C ALA A 846 17.34 -26.73 14.24
N ARG A 847 16.29 -27.45 14.70
CA ARG A 847 14.99 -26.88 15.11
C ARG A 847 15.10 -25.83 16.23
N TRP A 848 16.12 -25.90 17.09
CA TRP A 848 16.38 -24.88 18.12
C TRP A 848 16.75 -23.50 17.52
N VAL A 849 17.43 -23.47 16.38
CA VAL A 849 18.09 -22.27 15.80
C VAL A 849 17.67 -21.91 14.37
N ASP A 850 16.99 -22.81 13.67
CA ASP A 850 16.40 -22.57 12.35
C ASP A 850 15.13 -21.71 12.43
N ALA A 851 14.71 -21.16 11.29
CA ALA A 851 13.51 -20.33 11.20
C ALA A 851 12.20 -21.14 11.11
N THR A 852 12.27 -22.48 11.06
CA THR A 852 11.11 -23.30 10.68
C THR A 852 10.20 -23.55 11.87
N ASP A 853 8.94 -23.17 11.74
CA ASP A 853 7.81 -23.62 12.56
C ASP A 853 7.33 -25.01 12.12
N PHE A 854 6.70 -25.74 13.05
CA PHE A 854 6.15 -27.09 12.81
C PHE A 854 5.17 -27.51 13.91
N GLY A 855 4.45 -28.61 13.68
CA GLY A 855 3.44 -29.13 14.62
C GLY A 855 2.17 -28.28 14.67
N ASN A 856 1.43 -28.37 15.77
CA ASN A 856 0.27 -27.52 16.03
C ASN A 856 0.48 -26.69 17.31
N PRO A 857 1.16 -25.53 17.23
CA PRO A 857 1.44 -24.67 18.38
C PRO A 857 0.23 -23.81 18.81
N LEU A 858 -0.96 -24.03 18.21
CA LEU A 858 -2.20 -23.31 18.54
C LEU A 858 -3.06 -24.05 19.59
N ASP A 859 -2.70 -25.30 19.93
CA ASP A 859 -3.45 -26.14 20.85
C ASP A 859 -2.53 -26.69 21.95
N PRO A 860 -2.60 -26.16 23.20
CA PRO A 860 -1.79 -26.64 24.32
C PRO A 860 -2.16 -28.07 24.78
N THR A 861 -3.21 -28.69 24.22
CA THR A 861 -3.59 -30.09 24.47
C THR A 861 -3.03 -31.06 23.42
N THR A 862 -2.43 -30.56 22.34
CA THR A 862 -1.78 -31.40 21.32
C THR A 862 -0.54 -32.05 21.89
N ASN A 863 -0.62 -33.36 22.16
CA ASN A 863 0.52 -34.17 22.62
C ASN A 863 1.43 -34.59 21.43
N ALA A 864 2.03 -33.61 20.78
CA ALA A 864 3.04 -33.75 19.74
C ALA A 864 3.97 -32.52 19.77
N ASP A 865 5.23 -32.68 19.34
CA ASP A 865 6.18 -31.57 19.27
C ASP A 865 5.69 -30.46 18.32
N ALA A 866 5.75 -29.22 18.79
CA ALA A 866 5.38 -28.05 18.00
C ALA A 866 6.28 -26.85 18.30
N LYS A 867 6.46 -25.99 17.29
CA LYS A 867 7.22 -24.74 17.38
C LYS A 867 6.44 -23.64 16.70
N SER A 868 6.09 -22.61 17.46
CA SER A 868 5.36 -21.43 16.97
C SER A 868 6.25 -20.53 16.14
N LYS A 869 5.66 -19.76 15.22
CA LYS A 869 6.32 -18.63 14.56
C LYS A 869 6.81 -17.58 15.57
N ALA A 870 6.12 -17.45 16.71
CA ALA A 870 6.52 -16.59 17.82
C ALA A 870 7.96 -16.87 18.32
N TRP A 871 8.42 -18.14 18.30
CA TRP A 871 9.81 -18.49 18.65
C TRP A 871 10.88 -17.70 17.88
N ASN A 872 10.55 -17.30 16.65
CA ASN A 872 11.45 -16.61 15.74
C ASN A 872 11.26 -15.08 15.71
N ARG A 873 10.09 -14.59 16.17
CA ARG A 873 9.56 -13.24 15.89
C ARG A 873 9.22 -12.43 17.12
N LEU A 874 8.71 -13.08 18.17
CA LEU A 874 8.35 -12.43 19.42
C LEU A 874 9.63 -12.08 20.18
N GLN A 875 9.78 -10.81 20.53
CA GLN A 875 10.76 -10.36 21.52
C GLN A 875 10.27 -10.86 22.89
N VAL A 876 11.16 -11.47 23.67
CA VAL A 876 10.82 -12.14 24.93
C VAL A 876 11.50 -11.39 26.06
N ASP A 877 10.76 -11.20 27.15
CA ASP A 877 11.30 -10.68 28.41
C ASP A 877 11.14 -11.69 29.55
N GLU A 878 10.08 -12.52 29.54
CA GLU A 878 9.89 -13.63 30.47
C GLU A 878 9.57 -14.97 29.80
N VAL A 879 9.96 -16.07 30.46
CA VAL A 879 9.62 -17.44 30.04
C VAL A 879 8.96 -18.22 31.17
N MET A 880 7.87 -18.91 30.85
CA MET A 880 7.15 -19.83 31.74
C MET A 880 7.11 -21.24 31.15
N ILE A 881 7.37 -22.25 31.98
CA ILE A 881 7.31 -23.67 31.61
C ILE A 881 6.19 -24.34 32.41
N VAL A 882 5.20 -24.87 31.70
CA VAL A 882 4.05 -25.57 32.28
C VAL A 882 4.15 -27.05 31.96
N LYS A 883 4.04 -27.91 32.97
CA LYS A 883 3.87 -29.36 32.79
C LYS A 883 2.39 -29.70 32.82
N GLN A 884 1.91 -30.35 31.75
CA GLN A 884 0.54 -30.84 31.69
C GLN A 884 0.26 -31.80 32.87
N GLY A 885 -0.87 -31.59 33.54
CA GLY A 885 -1.29 -32.34 34.73
C GLY A 885 -0.71 -31.88 36.08
N THR A 886 0.35 -31.06 36.13
CA THR A 886 0.91 -30.55 37.41
C THR A 886 0.95 -29.03 37.53
N GLY A 887 0.83 -28.27 36.43
CA GLY A 887 0.81 -26.81 36.43
C GLY A 887 2.18 -26.18 36.14
N VAL A 888 2.36 -24.91 36.55
CA VAL A 888 3.58 -24.12 36.31
C VAL A 888 4.76 -24.72 37.09
N GLU A 889 5.75 -25.27 36.37
CA GLU A 889 6.96 -25.79 36.99
C GLU A 889 8.00 -24.70 37.26
N LEU A 890 8.07 -23.70 36.36
CA LEU A 890 9.08 -22.65 36.36
C LEU A 890 8.53 -21.38 35.70
N GLN A 891 8.90 -20.21 36.23
CA GLN A 891 8.73 -18.90 35.61
C GLN A 891 9.98 -18.05 35.93
N SER A 892 10.53 -17.34 34.94
CA SER A 892 11.58 -16.32 35.17
C SER A 892 11.03 -15.11 35.92
N ASN A 893 11.89 -14.22 36.42
CA ASN A 893 11.48 -13.04 37.20
C ASN A 893 12.26 -11.76 36.88
N ASP A 894 13.13 -11.79 35.88
CA ASP A 894 13.95 -10.67 35.41
C ASP A 894 13.86 -10.64 33.87
N GLU A 895 13.99 -9.46 33.27
CA GLU A 895 14.07 -9.22 31.80
C GLU A 895 15.42 -9.68 31.21
N CYS A 896 15.88 -10.86 31.62
CA CYS A 896 17.18 -11.44 31.31
C CYS A 896 17.44 -11.65 29.80
N PHE A 897 16.40 -11.55 28.99
CA PHE A 897 16.46 -11.74 27.55
C PHE A 897 16.79 -10.46 26.78
N SER A 898 16.57 -9.27 27.36
CA SER A 898 16.85 -7.98 26.71
C SER A 898 16.21 -7.89 25.31
N THR A 899 14.88 -8.03 25.22
CA THR A 899 14.08 -7.96 23.97
C THR A 899 14.48 -8.97 22.87
N GLN A 900 15.09 -10.11 23.24
CA GLN A 900 15.52 -11.12 22.28
C GLN A 900 14.43 -12.12 21.92
N THR A 901 14.44 -12.59 20.67
CA THR A 901 13.66 -13.78 20.28
C THR A 901 14.30 -15.06 20.82
N MET A 902 13.49 -16.08 21.15
CA MET A 902 14.01 -17.39 21.62
C MET A 902 15.07 -17.96 20.66
N ARG A 903 14.85 -17.83 19.34
CA ARG A 903 15.84 -18.20 18.33
C ARG A 903 17.17 -17.41 18.43
N SER A 904 17.14 -16.13 18.77
CA SER A 904 18.36 -15.33 19.01
C SER A 904 19.15 -15.91 20.19
N VAL A 905 18.47 -16.22 21.30
CA VAL A 905 19.08 -16.78 22.51
C VAL A 905 19.83 -18.08 22.22
N PHE A 906 19.22 -19.00 21.46
CA PHE A 906 19.88 -20.25 21.08
C PHE A 906 20.95 -20.08 19.98
N ARG A 907 20.91 -19.01 19.18
CA ARG A 907 21.93 -18.70 18.15
C ARG A 907 23.17 -18.00 18.69
N ARG A 908 23.00 -16.97 19.53
CA ARG A 908 24.11 -16.10 19.99
C ARG A 908 25.19 -16.88 20.74
N ASN A 909 24.75 -17.88 21.50
CA ASN A 909 25.62 -18.77 22.27
C ASN A 909 26.48 -19.72 21.39
N SER A 910 26.53 -19.62 20.06
CA SER A 910 27.21 -20.63 19.21
C SER A 910 28.63 -20.29 18.72
N GLN A 911 29.26 -19.21 19.19
CA GLN A 911 30.50 -18.70 18.56
C GLN A 911 31.77 -18.63 19.43
N ASN A 912 31.71 -18.72 20.77
CA ASN A 912 32.88 -18.98 21.65
C ASN A 912 32.43 -19.37 23.07
N ASP A 913 33.07 -20.38 23.68
CA ASP A 913 32.67 -21.02 24.97
C ASP A 913 32.53 -20.04 26.17
N SER A 914 33.23 -18.90 26.15
CA SER A 914 33.13 -17.86 27.21
C SER A 914 31.79 -17.13 27.24
N ASP A 915 31.12 -17.01 26.10
CA ASP A 915 29.92 -16.17 25.92
C ASP A 915 28.64 -17.01 25.85
N CYS A 916 28.76 -18.33 26.05
CA CYS A 916 27.76 -19.35 25.73
C CYS A 916 26.60 -19.53 26.73
N ALA A 917 26.39 -18.60 27.67
CA ALA A 917 25.42 -18.78 28.75
C ALA A 917 24.59 -17.54 29.12
N LEU A 918 23.32 -17.52 28.73
CA LEU A 918 22.32 -16.58 29.28
C LEU A 918 21.74 -17.15 30.58
N SER A 919 21.64 -16.33 31.64
CA SER A 919 21.16 -16.75 32.96
C SER A 919 20.10 -15.80 33.50
N CYS A 920 18.93 -16.34 33.84
CA CYS A 920 17.78 -15.64 34.41
C CYS A 920 17.54 -16.12 35.84
N GLY A 921 17.03 -15.27 36.73
CA GLY A 921 16.38 -15.70 37.97
C GLY A 921 15.09 -16.50 37.69
N THR A 922 14.53 -17.13 38.73
CA THR A 922 13.21 -17.77 38.67
C THR A 922 12.42 -17.56 39.97
N GLN A 923 11.10 -17.32 39.83
CA GLN A 923 10.21 -16.97 40.96
C GLN A 923 9.28 -18.11 41.43
N VAL A 924 8.89 -19.04 40.54
CA VAL A 924 7.94 -20.12 40.87
C VAL A 924 8.59 -21.49 40.72
N ARG A 925 8.37 -22.37 41.72
CA ARG A 925 8.70 -23.81 41.68
C ARG A 925 7.61 -24.63 42.37
N THR A 926 6.86 -25.44 41.62
CA THR A 926 6.06 -26.54 42.22
C THR A 926 6.90 -27.80 42.36
N SER A 927 7.81 -27.84 43.33
CA SER A 927 8.48 -29.08 43.74
C SER A 927 7.54 -29.92 44.62
N PRO A 928 7.35 -31.23 44.38
CA PRO A 928 6.73 -32.13 45.36
C PRO A 928 7.50 -32.18 46.70
N TRP A 929 8.77 -31.77 46.69
CA TRP A 929 9.69 -31.77 47.81
C TRP A 929 9.96 -30.35 48.28
N ASN A 930 9.34 -30.03 49.42
CA ASN A 930 9.22 -28.72 50.05
C ASN A 930 10.59 -28.13 50.48
N GLN A 931 11.27 -27.40 49.58
CA GLN A 931 12.45 -26.59 49.89
C GLN A 931 12.43 -25.28 49.09
N ASP A 932 11.96 -24.20 49.72
CA ASP A 932 12.28 -22.84 49.30
C ASP A 932 13.80 -22.65 49.32
N ARG A 933 14.39 -22.46 48.13
CA ARG A 933 15.75 -21.95 47.96
C ARG A 933 15.70 -20.80 46.98
N THR A 934 15.95 -19.60 47.52
CA THR A 934 15.81 -18.28 46.87
C THR A 934 16.89 -17.97 45.82
N ASP A 935 17.42 -18.99 45.16
CA ASP A 935 18.48 -18.87 44.15
C ASP A 935 18.42 -20.07 43.20
N SER A 936 17.46 -20.03 42.27
CA SER A 936 17.38 -20.95 41.14
C SER A 936 17.53 -20.13 39.87
N THR A 937 18.65 -20.34 39.16
CA THR A 937 18.89 -19.72 37.86
C THR A 937 18.44 -20.65 36.74
N LEU A 938 17.65 -20.13 35.79
CA LEU A 938 17.41 -20.74 34.48
C LEU A 938 18.57 -20.33 33.56
N ARG A 939 19.27 -21.30 32.98
CA ARG A 939 20.45 -21.05 32.15
C ARG A 939 20.32 -21.70 30.79
N PHE A 940 20.28 -20.88 29.74
CA PHE A 940 20.43 -21.30 28.35
C PHE A 940 21.90 -21.55 28.09
N ARG A 941 22.26 -22.67 27.45
CA ARG A 941 23.65 -23.01 27.18
C ARG A 941 23.83 -23.66 25.81
N CYS A 942 25.02 -23.48 25.25
CA CYS A 942 25.57 -24.40 24.28
C CYS A 942 26.38 -25.52 24.97
N MET A 943 26.43 -26.69 24.33
CA MET A 943 27.22 -27.84 24.77
C MET A 943 28.25 -28.21 23.72
N ASP A 944 29.52 -28.27 24.13
CA ASP A 944 30.65 -28.38 23.22
C ASP A 944 30.92 -29.80 22.70
N ASN A 945 30.54 -30.01 21.45
CA ASN A 945 31.39 -30.42 20.31
C ASN A 945 32.51 -31.47 20.44
N ASP A 946 32.48 -32.43 21.37
CA ASP A 946 33.28 -33.66 21.22
C ASP A 946 32.64 -34.59 20.15
N SER A 947 32.83 -34.19 18.90
CA SER A 947 32.44 -34.80 17.62
C SER A 947 30.95 -34.78 17.20
N SER A 948 30.67 -33.98 16.15
CA SER A 948 29.51 -34.04 15.24
C SER A 948 28.16 -33.41 15.65
N GLY A 949 28.18 -32.27 16.34
CA GLY A 949 27.04 -31.33 16.30
C GLY A 949 26.96 -30.38 17.48
N SER A 950 26.76 -29.09 17.21
CA SER A 950 26.41 -28.08 18.22
C SER A 950 25.08 -28.46 18.87
N ALA A 951 25.09 -28.63 20.20
CA ALA A 951 23.88 -28.95 20.95
C ALA A 951 23.45 -27.74 21.78
N HIS A 952 22.18 -27.39 21.66
CA HIS A 952 21.54 -26.24 22.30
C HIS A 952 20.50 -26.74 23.31
N GLY A 953 20.40 -26.08 24.46
CA GLY A 953 19.43 -26.44 25.48
C GLY A 953 19.43 -25.48 26.66
N PHE A 954 18.67 -25.81 27.69
CA PHE A 954 18.58 -25.02 28.91
C PHE A 954 18.65 -25.94 30.14
N THR A 955 19.02 -25.37 31.29
CA THR A 955 19.21 -26.06 32.57
C THR A 955 18.69 -25.17 33.69
N TRP A 956 18.17 -25.73 34.79
CA TRP A 956 17.81 -24.90 35.96
C TRP A 956 18.16 -25.56 37.29
N GLY A 957 18.77 -24.82 38.21
CA GLY A 957 19.10 -25.33 39.55
C GLY A 957 20.29 -24.64 40.23
N PRO A 958 20.40 -24.75 41.58
CA PRO A 958 21.43 -24.05 42.37
C PRO A 958 22.84 -24.66 42.27
N ASN A 959 22.98 -25.89 41.78
CA ASN A 959 24.25 -26.53 41.43
C ASN A 959 24.03 -27.43 40.20
N SER A 960 25.06 -27.63 39.40
CA SER A 960 25.07 -28.31 38.08
C SER A 960 24.59 -29.76 38.05
N ASP A 961 24.32 -30.36 39.21
CA ASP A 961 24.23 -31.81 39.36
C ASP A 961 22.76 -32.27 39.53
N ASN A 962 21.83 -31.31 39.68
CA ASN A 962 20.39 -31.52 39.87
C ASN A 962 19.55 -30.69 38.89
N SER A 963 20.10 -30.32 37.74
CA SER A 963 19.36 -29.66 36.67
C SER A 963 18.46 -30.63 35.91
N MET A 964 17.29 -30.15 35.51
CA MET A 964 16.62 -30.69 34.31
C MET A 964 17.60 -30.63 33.15
N PHE A 965 17.85 -31.77 32.52
CA PHE A 965 18.87 -31.95 31.49
C PHE A 965 18.23 -32.40 30.18
N THR A 966 18.31 -31.58 29.15
CA THR A 966 18.28 -32.07 27.75
C THR A 966 19.67 -32.61 27.39
N THR A 967 20.12 -33.68 28.04
CA THR A 967 21.42 -34.32 27.75
C THR A 967 21.27 -35.40 26.69
N LEU A 968 22.18 -35.38 25.72
CA LEU A 968 22.27 -36.43 24.70
C LEU A 968 23.71 -36.94 24.58
N ASN A 969 23.91 -38.13 25.13
CA ASN A 969 24.98 -39.12 24.92
C ASN A 969 26.47 -38.68 24.89
N ASN A 970 27.27 -39.41 25.69
CA ASN A 970 28.71 -39.65 25.48
C ASN A 970 28.96 -41.13 25.11
N GLY A 971 29.09 -41.41 23.82
CA GLY A 971 29.97 -42.47 23.30
C GLY A 971 29.46 -43.92 23.20
N GLU A 972 29.07 -44.60 24.28
CA GLU A 972 29.21 -46.08 24.32
C GLU A 972 28.00 -46.96 24.71
N HIS A 973 26.82 -46.44 25.08
CA HIS A 973 25.66 -47.31 25.43
C HIS A 973 24.34 -46.91 24.76
N SER A 974 23.57 -47.93 24.37
CA SER A 974 22.40 -47.85 23.49
C SER A 974 21.05 -47.74 24.23
N HIS A 975 21.01 -47.05 25.36
CA HIS A 975 19.82 -46.90 26.22
C HIS A 975 19.81 -45.51 26.89
N TYR A 976 18.63 -44.90 26.98
CA TYR A 976 18.27 -43.62 27.62
C TYR A 976 18.76 -42.31 26.93
N ASN A 977 18.05 -41.16 26.99
CA ASN A 977 16.61 -40.83 26.85
C ASN A 977 16.46 -39.29 26.71
N PHE A 978 15.32 -38.82 26.18
CA PHE A 978 14.88 -37.45 26.38
C PHE A 978 14.35 -37.32 27.82
N GLY A 979 15.20 -36.96 28.79
CA GLY A 979 14.92 -37.14 30.22
C GLY A 979 14.60 -35.85 30.99
N PHE A 980 13.35 -35.66 31.39
CA PHE A 980 12.93 -34.52 32.21
C PHE A 980 12.86 -34.87 33.71
N GLY A 981 14.01 -35.15 34.33
CA GLY A 981 14.12 -35.58 35.73
C GLY A 981 15.01 -34.69 36.61
N ALA A 982 14.68 -34.59 37.90
CA ALA A 982 15.60 -34.13 38.92
C ALA A 982 16.45 -35.32 39.38
N GLY A 983 17.77 -35.23 39.22
CA GLY A 983 18.67 -36.35 39.52
C GLY A 983 18.67 -36.76 41.00
N GLU A 984 18.75 -38.06 41.26
CA GLU A 984 19.14 -38.59 42.56
C GLU A 984 20.39 -39.44 42.41
N SER A 985 21.23 -39.32 43.44
CA SER A 985 22.30 -40.24 43.79
C SER A 985 21.87 -41.70 43.66
N GLY A 986 22.79 -42.57 43.23
CA GLY A 986 22.50 -43.98 42.97
C GLY A 986 21.93 -44.75 44.17
N ASP A 987 20.60 -44.85 44.20
CA ASP A 987 19.75 -46.00 44.53
C ASP A 987 18.41 -45.72 43.82
N GLY A 988 17.78 -46.73 43.19
CA GLY A 988 16.70 -46.53 42.22
C GLY A 988 15.39 -45.93 42.78
N ASP A 989 14.45 -45.67 41.85
CA ASP A 989 13.07 -45.17 42.04
C ASP A 989 12.80 -43.69 41.65
N GLY A 990 13.52 -43.17 40.64
CA GLY A 990 13.10 -41.99 39.87
C GLY A 990 12.30 -42.41 38.63
N GLU A 991 11.18 -41.73 38.34
CA GLU A 991 10.33 -42.06 37.18
C GLU A 991 11.01 -41.64 35.87
N ASP A 992 11.38 -42.62 35.06
CA ASP A 992 12.08 -42.47 33.77
C ASP A 992 11.10 -42.33 32.61
N PHE A 993 11.59 -41.76 31.51
CA PHE A 993 10.81 -41.26 30.39
C PHE A 993 11.07 -42.05 29.09
N ASP A 994 11.04 -43.39 29.15
CA ASP A 994 10.86 -44.24 27.97
C ASP A 994 9.83 -45.36 28.10
N GLY A 995 9.37 -45.81 26.93
CA GLY A 995 8.56 -47.02 26.75
C GLY A 995 9.38 -48.23 26.26
N THR A 996 10.63 -48.39 26.68
CA THR A 996 11.54 -49.43 26.16
C THR A 996 12.38 -50.21 27.18
N THR A 997 12.50 -49.79 28.44
CA THR A 997 13.25 -50.53 29.45
C THR A 997 12.37 -51.36 30.38
N ASN A 998 12.89 -52.52 30.79
CA ASN A 998 12.13 -53.61 31.40
C ASN A 998 12.30 -53.61 32.93
N ASP A 999 12.38 -52.41 33.49
CA ASP A 999 12.47 -52.13 34.91
C ASP A 999 11.05 -51.81 35.41
N GLY A 1000 10.73 -52.19 36.65
CA GLY A 1000 9.34 -52.34 37.11
C GLY A 1000 8.56 -51.05 37.39
N GLY A 1001 8.91 -49.93 36.78
CA GLY A 1001 8.10 -48.70 36.74
C GLY A 1001 7.14 -48.72 35.54
N ASP A 1002 5.94 -48.17 35.70
CA ASP A 1002 4.95 -48.14 34.62
C ASP A 1002 5.37 -47.12 33.55
N ALA A 1003 5.48 -47.55 32.29
CA ALA A 1003 5.64 -46.68 31.13
C ALA A 1003 4.29 -46.00 30.77
N SER A 1004 3.64 -45.34 31.74
CA SER A 1004 2.27 -44.81 31.62
C SER A 1004 2.18 -43.30 31.41
N ASP A 1005 3.18 -42.54 31.86
CA ASP A 1005 3.03 -41.09 32.01
C ASP A 1005 3.65 -40.35 30.83
N GLN A 1006 2.81 -39.98 29.86
CA GLN A 1006 3.18 -39.03 28.82
C GLN A 1006 3.25 -37.62 29.44
N VAL A 1007 4.44 -37.04 29.51
CA VAL A 1007 4.66 -35.68 30.07
C VAL A 1007 4.96 -34.68 28.96
N GLN A 1008 3.92 -33.94 28.57
CA GLN A 1008 4.01 -32.78 27.70
C GLN A 1008 4.44 -31.54 28.51
N ARG A 1009 5.36 -30.74 27.96
CA ARG A 1009 5.68 -29.40 28.46
C ARG A 1009 5.36 -28.33 27.44
N LEU A 1010 4.78 -27.25 27.94
CA LEU A 1010 4.41 -26.05 27.19
C LEU A 1010 5.38 -24.94 27.56
N PHE A 1011 6.01 -24.35 26.56
CA PHE A 1011 6.91 -23.22 26.69
C PHE A 1011 6.17 -21.96 26.28
N TYR A 1012 5.94 -21.10 27.25
CA TYR A 1012 5.37 -19.79 27.04
C TYR A 1012 6.45 -18.72 27.13
N ALA A 1013 6.33 -17.70 26.29
CA ALA A 1013 7.09 -16.46 26.37
C ALA A 1013 6.13 -15.30 26.58
N ARG A 1014 6.53 -14.31 27.36
CA ARG A 1014 5.85 -13.03 27.53
C ARG A 1014 6.78 -11.91 27.10
#